data_AF-A0A5J4VB00-F1
#
_entry.id   AF-A0A5J4VB00-F1
#
_cell.length_a   1.000
_cell.length_b   1.000
_cell.length_c   1.000
_cell.angle_alpha   90.00
_cell.angle_beta   90.00
_cell.angle_gamma   90.00
#
_symmetry.space_group_name_H-M   'P 1'
#
loop_
_entity.id
_entity.type
_entity.pdbx_description
1 polymer ?
#
loop_
_entity_poly.entity_id
_entity_poly.type
_entity_poly.pdbx_seq_one_letter_code
_entity_poly.pdbx_strand_id
1 'polypeptide(L)'
;MIRLLIISCFIIKGSFIVSAATNTMENQTYDGISNCQINIHYPYDKYIINNCTFSNCYSINNGGALSIYVSNGSSTNIANCTFTNCTSEANGGGIRLDISAGSISTFEGLIKFKNCSGQDGGALHVLITYYTSKLIINEMQFENCQSSNTGGGLYLLSQLQAHVYIEQLSFSNCSSQSSGGGTHIICESKCYIQINQITAEDCKCIKGNGGGIFVSIDFGAYSEFKMINISLFRCRVQTDTTKDVPPTGYGGGIFLAGQNSYDSLSKMLDFRKMKIYGNTADKAGQSLYVVMTKVVDWCKRGMAGEFVKGNYSDGISNINELQGIPVDSTTFNSYSTETINQQQNYLYNYWNIIMDEYFAQSTGNDTFQCNSSNPCKTVEASSIKSNINKVNACIVYISDSTSISTAIVISQTAAPRTFRNYPLDSTQLSDILVKSSGKFNVTGKARFQLLNFIMESTGIQDMPVIYGLSPSAEIDLQDCQFHMQDPGSQVGKCFVKINYGGNHIITNLNSKDITSLENIIKIDFSQAGQIRITDSQFENITRTGTLVAGGTIRAQLNCDLNRLIIVDCTFNRCLTINQDGGAIYVENNLVEAYITLSHTQFIECQAVNGGGLYTKITLGGQITIENSSEFIQCTAQYGNGGGIYAELPTMKNQSSQFVIRDALIQDCQAITPVSATNLSGYGGGIFIGKLGTYVASTQALDLKGMKIYGNSAIQGGQSLYVIMHDLQEWCEYGLLGEYVKGNYSDTYSDENDLQGFMKDYYFINIYSKATIDSNQTKLQNYWRVTIPQYSIWHVQIQIDGQNVSDKSDCGETKSPCQTIEYAIQQISLNKGGSETVFIEEKNIGISQYGFDLINPLQLDKTKSYTDIIKIIKQMYNTPLEMSGNAEIKILKNNDNNKENGKLGWISAFEGLKLHLYCLNIIMDNSQLLIPIIYIQDSNSLLELNSVTFSGIKLSPSTEAKGIIHINYDNSQLIASNCIFSNIQIQSKGGNAIRILNNGPQPIISNIKGCQFNNISSIGDSNGRGGSAIYMENKFGSILIIEESCQFYECIIEKGNGGAVYIDIDFSSQFEFKINNSIIYECIAKETTSKNLPPTGYGGGIFLSGNGEYDPSTKRLDLKGMKIYNNSADKSGQSLYVVMINLAECINSNPRKIY
;
A
#
# COMPACT_ATOMS: atom_id res chain seq x y z
N MET A 1 -49.10 -11.42 -27.06
CA MET A 1 -49.77 -11.97 -25.88
C MET A 1 -49.06 -13.28 -25.52
N ILE A 2 -48.32 -13.27 -24.40
CA ILE A 2 -47.68 -14.39 -23.67
C ILE A 2 -46.60 -15.20 -24.41
N ARG A 3 -45.33 -14.90 -24.11
CA ARG A 3 -44.21 -15.84 -23.84
C ARG A 3 -42.93 -15.06 -23.53
N LEU A 4 -42.58 -14.92 -22.25
CA LEU A 4 -41.22 -14.78 -21.72
C LEU A 4 -41.31 -14.60 -20.19
N LEU A 5 -41.14 -15.69 -19.45
CA LEU A 5 -40.94 -15.69 -18.02
C LEU A 5 -40.23 -16.98 -17.62
N ILE A 6 -39.37 -16.86 -16.60
CA ILE A 6 -38.56 -17.88 -15.91
C ILE A 6 -37.13 -18.04 -16.46
N ILE A 7 -36.31 -17.01 -16.21
CA ILE A 7 -34.97 -17.20 -15.63
C ILE A 7 -34.94 -16.32 -14.39
N SER A 8 -35.22 -16.94 -13.24
CA SER A 8 -35.20 -16.32 -11.92
C SER A 8 -33.84 -16.56 -11.25
N CYS A 9 -33.21 -15.47 -10.83
CA CYS A 9 -32.39 -15.31 -9.63
C CYS A 9 -31.55 -16.52 -9.18
N PHE A 10 -30.24 -16.48 -9.45
CA PHE A 10 -29.25 -16.97 -8.52
C PHE A 10 -28.48 -15.80 -7.92
N ILE A 11 -28.77 -15.56 -6.65
CA ILE A 11 -28.00 -14.73 -5.72
C ILE A 11 -26.66 -15.45 -5.53
N ILE A 12 -25.59 -14.95 -6.14
CA ILE A 12 -24.23 -15.37 -5.80
C ILE A 12 -23.68 -14.35 -4.81
N LYS A 13 -23.80 -14.69 -3.51
CA LYS A 13 -22.85 -14.25 -2.49
C LYS A 13 -21.53 -14.97 -2.80
N GLY A 14 -20.67 -14.35 -3.59
CA GLY A 14 -19.36 -14.87 -3.92
C GLY A 14 -18.34 -13.75 -3.79
N SER A 15 -17.55 -13.81 -2.73
CA SER A 15 -16.36 -12.99 -2.56
C SER A 15 -15.43 -13.28 -3.74
N PHE A 16 -15.24 -12.32 -4.64
CA PHE A 16 -14.17 -12.41 -5.64
C PHE A 16 -12.85 -12.13 -4.93
N ILE A 17 -12.14 -13.20 -4.55
CA ILE A 17 -10.73 -13.14 -4.18
C ILE A 17 -9.97 -13.63 -5.42
N VAL A 18 -9.29 -12.72 -6.10
CA VAL A 18 -8.40 -13.03 -7.24
C VAL A 18 -7.12 -12.24 -7.04
N SER A 19 -5.97 -12.91 -7.00
CA SER A 19 -4.65 -12.33 -6.79
C SER A 19 -3.95 -11.95 -8.10
N ALA A 20 -3.14 -10.89 -8.03
CA ALA A 20 -2.10 -10.50 -9.00
C ALA A 20 -2.54 -10.28 -10.46
N ALA A 21 -3.71 -9.68 -10.68
CA ALA A 21 -4.11 -9.14 -11.99
C ALA A 21 -4.54 -7.68 -11.82
N THR A 22 -4.07 -6.78 -12.69
CA THR A 22 -4.73 -5.49 -12.85
C THR A 22 -6.15 -5.78 -13.36
N ASN A 23 -7.13 -5.62 -12.49
CA ASN A 23 -8.53 -5.86 -12.84
C ASN A 23 -9.17 -4.54 -13.26
N THR A 24 -9.99 -4.56 -14.31
CA THR A 24 -10.57 -3.34 -14.87
C THR A 24 -12.08 -3.45 -15.08
N MET A 25 -12.78 -2.34 -14.79
CA MET A 25 -14.13 -2.06 -15.27
C MET A 25 -14.06 -0.86 -16.19
N GLU A 26 -14.36 -1.02 -17.47
CA GLU A 26 -14.18 0.06 -18.44
C GLU A 26 -15.36 0.22 -19.39
N ASN A 27 -15.76 1.48 -19.63
CA ASN A 27 -16.72 1.86 -20.67
C ASN A 27 -18.10 1.17 -20.55
N GLN A 28 -18.56 0.90 -19.32
CA GLN A 28 -19.84 0.22 -19.06
C GLN A 28 -20.88 1.10 -18.38
N THR A 29 -22.15 0.76 -18.56
CA THR A 29 -23.27 1.31 -17.77
C THR A 29 -23.87 0.21 -16.91
N TYR A 30 -23.90 0.44 -15.59
CA TYR A 30 -24.45 -0.45 -14.58
C TYR A 30 -25.73 0.14 -14.03
N ASP A 31 -26.88 -0.35 -14.49
CA ASP A 31 -28.20 0.13 -14.07
C ASP A 31 -28.86 -0.86 -13.09
N GLY A 32 -29.20 -0.41 -11.88
CA GLY A 32 -29.78 -1.23 -10.81
C GLY A 32 -28.82 -2.25 -10.17
N ILE A 33 -27.60 -2.39 -10.68
CA ILE A 33 -26.56 -3.25 -10.11
C ILE A 33 -26.01 -2.55 -8.88
N SER A 34 -26.18 -3.18 -7.72
CA SER A 34 -25.98 -2.52 -6.43
C SER A 34 -24.95 -3.24 -5.57
N ASN A 35 -24.25 -2.48 -4.73
CA ASN A 35 -23.26 -2.97 -3.76
C ASN A 35 -22.16 -3.88 -4.34
N CYS A 36 -21.51 -3.48 -5.44
CA CYS A 36 -20.35 -4.20 -5.94
C CYS A 36 -19.18 -4.07 -4.95
N GLN A 37 -18.78 -5.18 -4.33
CA GLN A 37 -17.70 -5.22 -3.35
C GLN A 37 -16.36 -5.43 -4.03
N ILE A 38 -15.43 -4.51 -3.83
CA ILE A 38 -14.08 -4.54 -4.39
C ILE A 38 -13.09 -4.52 -3.23
N ASN A 39 -12.43 -5.64 -2.98
CA ASN A 39 -11.46 -5.80 -1.91
C ASN A 39 -10.07 -6.04 -2.51
N ILE A 40 -9.13 -5.14 -2.26
CA ILE A 40 -7.77 -5.16 -2.81
C ILE A 40 -6.81 -5.21 -1.62
N HIS A 41 -6.06 -6.30 -1.49
CA HIS A 41 -5.34 -6.61 -0.25
C HIS A 41 -3.88 -7.01 -0.43
N TYR A 42 -3.42 -7.30 -1.65
CA TYR A 42 -2.04 -7.72 -1.86
C TYR A 42 -1.17 -6.54 -2.31
N PRO A 43 0.08 -6.45 -1.81
CA PRO A 43 1.02 -5.45 -2.29
C PRO A 43 1.12 -5.45 -3.82
N TYR A 44 1.12 -4.27 -4.43
CA TYR A 44 1.16 -4.06 -5.88
C TYR A 44 -0.11 -4.41 -6.68
N ASP A 45 -1.16 -4.97 -6.06
CA ASP A 45 -2.44 -5.14 -6.76
C ASP A 45 -3.03 -3.77 -7.15
N LYS A 46 -3.66 -3.73 -8.32
CA LYS A 46 -4.31 -2.53 -8.86
C LYS A 46 -5.69 -2.86 -9.40
N TYR A 47 -6.68 -2.06 -9.03
CA TYR A 47 -8.01 -2.10 -9.66
C TYR A 47 -8.29 -0.79 -10.39
N ILE A 48 -8.81 -0.84 -11.61
CA ILE A 48 -9.11 0.34 -12.43
C ILE A 48 -10.60 0.37 -12.77
N ILE A 49 -11.25 1.51 -12.56
CA ILE A 49 -12.63 1.76 -12.96
C ILE A 49 -12.62 3.00 -13.85
N ASN A 50 -12.77 2.83 -15.15
CA ASN A 50 -12.57 3.92 -16.10
C ASN A 50 -13.81 4.13 -16.98
N ASN A 51 -14.27 5.37 -17.10
CA ASN A 51 -15.36 5.78 -17.99
C ASN A 51 -16.65 4.94 -17.80
N CYS A 52 -17.00 4.63 -16.55
CA CYS A 52 -18.20 3.86 -16.22
C CYS A 52 -19.33 4.77 -15.73
N THR A 53 -20.58 4.36 -15.99
CA THR A 53 -21.78 4.99 -15.42
C THR A 53 -22.51 4.01 -14.51
N PHE A 54 -22.84 4.43 -13.29
CA PHE A 54 -23.66 3.67 -12.35
C PHE A 54 -24.98 4.41 -12.14
N SER A 55 -26.11 3.76 -12.41
CA SER A 55 -27.44 4.37 -12.31
C SER A 55 -28.41 3.53 -11.50
N ASN A 56 -29.28 4.21 -10.74
CA ASN A 56 -30.38 3.60 -9.99
C ASN A 56 -29.95 2.45 -9.06
N CYS A 57 -28.73 2.51 -8.54
CA CYS A 57 -28.20 1.50 -7.61
C CYS A 57 -28.80 1.71 -6.22
N TYR A 58 -29.23 0.64 -5.55
CA TYR A 58 -29.79 0.69 -4.21
C TYR A 58 -29.23 -0.43 -3.32
N SER A 59 -28.71 -0.06 -2.15
CA SER A 59 -28.19 -0.99 -1.16
C SER A 59 -28.67 -0.65 0.24
N ILE A 60 -28.90 -1.67 1.07
CA ILE A 60 -29.06 -1.50 2.52
C ILE A 60 -27.70 -1.42 3.26
N ASN A 61 -26.63 -1.86 2.59
CA ASN A 61 -25.24 -1.85 3.09
C ASN A 61 -24.47 -0.65 2.52
N ASN A 62 -23.24 -0.43 3.01
CA ASN A 62 -22.38 0.67 2.55
C ASN A 62 -22.12 0.62 1.04
N GLY A 63 -22.22 1.76 0.35
CA GLY A 63 -22.03 1.85 -1.09
C GLY A 63 -23.28 1.39 -1.84
N GLY A 64 -24.08 2.32 -2.36
CA GLY A 64 -25.21 1.98 -3.21
C GLY A 64 -24.76 1.32 -4.50
N ALA A 65 -23.71 1.86 -5.14
CA ALA A 65 -23.07 1.25 -6.30
C ALA A 65 -21.84 0.43 -5.92
N LEU A 66 -20.85 1.04 -5.25
CA LEU A 66 -19.54 0.43 -4.98
C LEU A 66 -19.18 0.46 -3.49
N SER A 67 -18.66 -0.66 -2.98
CA SER A 67 -18.03 -0.75 -1.66
C SER A 67 -16.59 -1.22 -1.83
N ILE A 68 -15.63 -0.31 -1.64
CA ILE A 68 -14.22 -0.50 -1.99
C ILE A 68 -13.37 -0.49 -0.72
N TYR A 69 -12.52 -1.52 -0.55
CA TYR A 69 -11.53 -1.62 0.49
C TYR A 69 -10.14 -1.85 -0.13
N VAL A 70 -9.18 -0.98 0.19
CA VAL A 70 -7.81 -0.99 -0.35
C VAL A 70 -6.81 -1.04 0.81
N SER A 71 -6.02 -2.12 0.90
CA SER A 71 -5.07 -2.33 2.00
C SER A 71 -3.71 -2.93 1.54
N ASN A 72 -2.72 -2.87 2.44
CA ASN A 72 -1.40 -3.48 2.33
C ASN A 72 -0.58 -3.05 1.09
N GLY A 73 -0.53 -1.76 0.80
CA GLY A 73 0.26 -1.22 -0.32
C GLY A 73 -0.34 -1.51 -1.70
N SER A 74 -1.62 -1.89 -1.77
CA SER A 74 -2.36 -2.02 -3.03
C SER A 74 -2.87 -0.67 -3.53
N SER A 75 -3.49 -0.65 -4.72
CA SER A 75 -3.97 0.59 -5.32
C SER A 75 -5.30 0.47 -6.06
N THR A 76 -6.04 1.58 -6.14
CA THR A 76 -7.22 1.71 -7.00
C THR A 76 -7.19 3.02 -7.79
N ASN A 77 -7.72 3.00 -9.00
CA ASN A 77 -7.85 4.16 -9.87
C ASN A 77 -9.28 4.24 -10.40
N ILE A 78 -9.98 5.34 -10.16
CA ILE A 78 -11.33 5.60 -10.66
C ILE A 78 -11.28 6.84 -11.55
N ALA A 79 -11.56 6.69 -12.84
CA ALA A 79 -11.40 7.75 -13.81
C ALA A 79 -12.70 8.02 -14.59
N ASN A 80 -13.05 9.29 -14.76
CA ASN A 80 -14.17 9.74 -15.61
C ASN A 80 -15.51 9.02 -15.39
N CYS A 81 -15.86 8.69 -14.15
CA CYS A 81 -17.06 7.93 -13.83
C CYS A 81 -18.24 8.82 -13.38
N THR A 82 -19.47 8.37 -13.67
CA THR A 82 -20.71 9.05 -13.26
C THR A 82 -21.59 8.12 -12.41
N PHE A 83 -22.14 8.64 -11.32
CA PHE A 83 -23.06 7.96 -10.40
C PHE A 83 -24.36 8.76 -10.32
N THR A 84 -25.49 8.17 -10.73
CA THR A 84 -26.78 8.85 -10.80
C THR A 84 -27.87 8.06 -10.08
N ASN A 85 -28.63 8.71 -9.20
CA ASN A 85 -29.71 8.08 -8.42
C ASN A 85 -29.23 6.85 -7.62
N CYS A 86 -28.02 6.91 -7.05
CA CYS A 86 -27.49 5.81 -6.23
C CYS A 86 -27.82 6.03 -4.75
N THR A 87 -28.42 5.04 -4.10
CA THR A 87 -28.87 5.11 -2.72
C THR A 87 -28.26 3.99 -1.86
N SER A 88 -27.82 4.36 -0.65
CA SER A 88 -27.43 3.45 0.42
C SER A 88 -28.21 3.79 1.69
N GLU A 89 -28.75 2.79 2.40
CA GLU A 89 -29.30 3.02 3.75
C GLU A 89 -28.21 3.21 4.81
N ALA A 90 -27.00 2.73 4.53
CA ALA A 90 -25.78 2.98 5.30
C ALA A 90 -24.93 4.07 4.61
N ASN A 91 -23.59 3.98 4.65
CA ASN A 91 -22.71 5.07 4.22
C ASN A 91 -22.42 5.07 2.71
N GLY A 92 -22.32 6.26 2.10
CA GLY A 92 -21.93 6.42 0.70
C GLY A 92 -22.99 5.97 -0.30
N GLY A 93 -23.89 6.88 -0.72
CA GLY A 93 -24.96 6.53 -1.67
C GLY A 93 -24.46 5.98 -3.00
N GLY A 94 -23.36 6.50 -3.53
CA GLY A 94 -22.64 5.94 -4.67
C GLY A 94 -21.53 5.00 -4.23
N ILE A 95 -20.56 5.53 -3.46
CA ILE A 95 -19.33 4.80 -3.09
C ILE A 95 -19.09 4.86 -1.59
N ARG A 96 -18.78 3.72 -0.98
CA ARG A 96 -18.00 3.64 0.27
C ARG A 96 -16.57 3.25 -0.07
N LEU A 97 -15.60 4.06 0.33
CA LEU A 97 -14.18 3.82 0.11
C LEU A 97 -13.43 3.73 1.44
N ASP A 98 -12.61 2.70 1.59
CA ASP A 98 -11.69 2.50 2.70
C ASP A 98 -10.26 2.33 2.18
N ILE A 99 -9.32 3.07 2.73
CA ILE A 99 -7.90 3.06 2.32
C ILE A 99 -7.06 2.91 3.58
N SER A 100 -6.22 1.89 3.62
CA SER A 100 -5.41 1.57 4.80
C SER A 100 -4.05 0.98 4.45
N ALA A 101 -3.16 0.88 5.44
CA ALA A 101 -1.90 0.16 5.39
C ALA A 101 -1.04 0.47 4.14
N GLY A 102 -0.79 1.76 3.89
CA GLY A 102 0.11 2.24 2.83
C GLY A 102 -0.46 2.20 1.41
N SER A 103 -1.78 2.03 1.28
CA SER A 103 -2.44 1.90 -0.02
C SER A 103 -2.76 3.24 -0.66
N ILE A 104 -2.89 3.26 -1.99
CA ILE A 104 -3.10 4.48 -2.76
C ILE A 104 -4.40 4.39 -3.57
N SER A 105 -5.32 5.34 -3.37
CA SER A 105 -6.49 5.51 -4.24
C SER A 105 -6.40 6.81 -5.03
N THR A 106 -6.64 6.72 -6.34
CA THR A 106 -6.57 7.85 -7.28
C THR A 106 -7.92 8.03 -7.97
N PHE A 107 -8.41 9.27 -8.02
CA PHE A 107 -9.60 9.66 -8.77
C PHE A 107 -9.21 10.67 -9.84
N GLU A 108 -9.25 10.25 -11.09
CA GLU A 108 -8.73 10.99 -12.24
C GLU A 108 -9.84 11.51 -13.16
N GLY A 109 -9.59 12.67 -13.78
CA GLY A 109 -10.61 13.37 -14.54
C GLY A 109 -11.80 13.78 -13.69
N LEU A 110 -12.96 13.92 -14.33
CA LEU A 110 -14.20 14.37 -13.69
C LEU A 110 -14.99 13.17 -13.15
N ILE A 111 -15.22 13.14 -11.83
CA ILE A 111 -16.11 12.17 -11.18
C ILE A 111 -17.40 12.87 -10.75
N LYS A 112 -18.54 12.43 -11.29
CA LYS A 112 -19.83 13.09 -11.07
C LYS A 112 -20.79 12.24 -10.25
N PHE A 113 -21.37 12.82 -9.19
CA PHE A 113 -22.46 12.25 -8.42
C PHE A 113 -23.72 13.11 -8.56
N LYS A 114 -24.84 12.51 -8.90
CA LYS A 114 -26.12 13.20 -9.08
C LYS A 114 -27.28 12.46 -8.41
N ASN A 115 -28.06 13.16 -7.60
CA ASN A 115 -29.23 12.62 -6.90
C ASN A 115 -28.90 11.38 -6.04
N CYS A 116 -27.70 11.30 -5.46
CA CYS A 116 -27.32 10.18 -4.61
C CYS A 116 -27.72 10.41 -3.15
N SER A 117 -28.03 9.34 -2.43
CA SER A 117 -28.40 9.43 -1.01
C SER A 117 -27.77 8.37 -0.12
N GLY A 118 -27.35 8.75 1.09
CA GLY A 118 -26.66 7.88 2.05
C GLY A 118 -26.92 8.29 3.50
N GLN A 119 -26.47 7.50 4.46
CA GLN A 119 -26.44 7.87 5.88
C GLN A 119 -25.38 8.95 6.12
N ASP A 120 -24.10 8.59 6.03
CA ASP A 120 -22.99 9.54 6.03
C ASP A 120 -22.34 9.58 4.65
N GLY A 121 -22.10 10.80 4.14
CA GLY A 121 -21.63 11.01 2.77
C GLY A 121 -22.70 10.62 1.77
N GLY A 122 -23.65 11.52 1.49
CA GLY A 122 -24.84 11.20 0.70
C GLY A 122 -24.52 10.57 -0.66
N ALA A 123 -23.36 10.86 -1.24
CA ALA A 123 -22.86 10.16 -2.41
C ALA A 123 -21.56 9.38 -2.13
N LEU A 124 -20.60 9.97 -1.42
CA LEU A 124 -19.28 9.39 -1.20
C LEU A 124 -18.93 9.41 0.30
N HIS A 125 -18.58 8.25 0.83
CA HIS A 125 -18.01 8.13 2.17
C HIS A 125 -16.60 7.57 2.09
N VAL A 126 -15.62 8.32 2.60
CA VAL A 126 -14.21 7.96 2.61
C VAL A 126 -13.71 7.80 4.04
N LEU A 127 -13.06 6.66 4.30
CA LEU A 127 -12.17 6.46 5.45
C LEU A 127 -10.76 6.21 4.93
N ILE A 128 -9.78 6.97 5.43
CA ILE A 128 -8.36 6.75 5.12
C ILE A 128 -7.54 6.74 6.41
N THR A 129 -6.73 5.70 6.58
CA THR A 129 -5.99 5.43 7.82
C THR A 129 -4.57 4.93 7.55
N TYR A 130 -3.70 5.06 8.56
CA TYR A 130 -2.31 4.60 8.63
C TYR A 130 -1.29 5.37 7.77
N TYR A 131 -0.02 5.22 8.16
CA TYR A 131 1.14 5.83 7.51
C TYR A 131 1.21 5.41 6.03
N THR A 132 1.64 6.34 5.17
CA THR A 132 1.82 6.17 3.71
C THR A 132 0.55 5.94 2.88
N SER A 133 -0.62 5.79 3.48
CA SER A 133 -1.89 5.73 2.74
C SER A 133 -2.17 7.08 2.06
N LYS A 134 -2.58 7.05 0.78
CA LYS A 134 -2.83 8.27 -0.01
C LYS A 134 -4.19 8.22 -0.72
N LEU A 135 -4.91 9.33 -0.70
CA LEU A 135 -6.05 9.61 -1.58
C LEU A 135 -5.73 10.84 -2.43
N ILE A 136 -5.79 10.69 -3.75
CA ILE A 136 -5.54 11.78 -4.70
C ILE A 136 -6.79 11.94 -5.56
N ILE A 137 -7.35 13.15 -5.61
CA ILE A 137 -8.57 13.48 -6.35
C ILE A 137 -8.30 14.68 -7.26
N ASN A 138 -8.57 14.53 -8.56
CA ASN A 138 -8.53 15.63 -9.52
C ASN A 138 -9.79 16.50 -9.42
N GLU A 139 -10.94 16.02 -9.92
CA GLU A 139 -12.18 16.80 -9.86
C GLU A 139 -13.38 15.93 -9.45
N MET A 140 -14.16 16.40 -8.46
CA MET A 140 -15.45 15.80 -8.10
C MET A 140 -16.58 16.82 -8.06
N GLN A 141 -17.73 16.43 -8.61
CA GLN A 141 -18.96 17.22 -8.61
C GLN A 141 -20.12 16.46 -7.97
N PHE A 142 -20.80 17.09 -7.02
CA PHE A 142 -21.96 16.55 -6.31
C PHE A 142 -23.18 17.44 -6.56
N GLU A 143 -24.22 16.89 -7.16
CA GLU A 143 -25.43 17.61 -7.55
C GLU A 143 -26.68 16.95 -6.92
N ASN A 144 -27.44 17.71 -6.12
CA ASN A 144 -28.65 17.22 -5.45
C ASN A 144 -28.43 15.97 -4.56
N CYS A 145 -27.25 15.83 -3.96
CA CYS A 145 -26.96 14.69 -3.08
C CYS A 145 -27.48 14.95 -1.66
N GLN A 146 -27.96 13.90 -0.99
CA GLN A 146 -28.57 14.03 0.33
C GLN A 146 -28.04 13.00 1.33
N SER A 147 -27.72 13.45 2.54
CA SER A 147 -27.40 12.60 3.68
C SER A 147 -28.52 12.62 4.73
N SER A 148 -28.84 11.46 5.31
CA SER A 148 -29.75 11.36 6.47
C SER A 148 -29.04 11.65 7.81
N ASN A 149 -27.71 11.81 7.81
CA ASN A 149 -26.89 12.20 8.95
C ASN A 149 -25.89 13.30 8.56
N THR A 150 -24.62 13.00 8.25
CA THR A 150 -23.59 14.02 7.94
C THR A 150 -23.07 13.98 6.50
N GLY A 151 -22.67 15.15 5.97
CA GLY A 151 -22.02 15.29 4.66
C GLY A 151 -22.96 15.01 3.49
N GLY A 152 -23.70 16.02 3.02
CA GLY A 152 -24.75 15.80 2.02
C GLY A 152 -24.27 15.18 0.69
N GLY A 153 -23.08 15.52 0.24
CA GLY A 153 -22.39 14.85 -0.86
C GLY A 153 -21.25 13.95 -0.37
N LEU A 154 -20.36 14.49 0.46
CA LEU A 154 -19.11 13.84 0.88
C LEU A 154 -18.98 13.76 2.40
N TYR A 155 -18.56 12.60 2.89
CA TYR A 155 -17.96 12.44 4.22
C TYR A 155 -16.52 11.95 4.06
N LEU A 156 -15.57 12.64 4.68
CA LEU A 156 -14.14 12.31 4.65
C LEU A 156 -13.57 12.27 6.06
N LEU A 157 -13.07 11.11 6.48
CA LEU A 157 -12.31 10.93 7.71
C LEU A 157 -10.88 10.49 7.38
N SER A 158 -9.89 11.31 7.74
CA SER A 158 -8.46 11.01 7.62
C SER A 158 -7.83 10.90 9.00
N GLN A 159 -7.14 9.79 9.26
CA GLN A 159 -6.52 9.50 10.56
C GLN A 159 -5.12 8.91 10.39
N LEU A 160 -4.32 8.94 11.48
CA LEU A 160 -3.08 8.18 11.63
C LEU A 160 -2.03 8.44 10.52
N GLN A 161 -1.72 9.71 10.23
CA GLN A 161 -0.72 10.11 9.22
C GLN A 161 -1.07 9.81 7.76
N ALA A 162 -2.35 9.64 7.43
CA ALA A 162 -2.78 9.51 6.04
C ALA A 162 -2.79 10.84 5.29
N HIS A 163 -2.60 10.77 3.97
CA HIS A 163 -2.51 11.94 3.09
C HIS A 163 -3.67 12.00 2.10
N VAL A 164 -4.29 13.18 1.99
CA VAL A 164 -5.39 13.47 1.07
C VAL A 164 -5.06 14.72 0.27
N TYR A 165 -5.01 14.59 -1.04
CA TYR A 165 -4.79 15.68 -1.98
C TYR A 165 -6.01 15.80 -2.89
N ILE A 166 -6.66 16.95 -2.90
CA ILE A 166 -7.84 17.20 -3.71
C ILE A 166 -7.65 18.50 -4.50
N GLU A 167 -7.73 18.42 -5.81
CA GLU A 167 -7.57 19.59 -6.67
C GLU A 167 -8.89 20.39 -6.70
N GLN A 168 -10.03 19.78 -7.04
CA GLN A 168 -11.32 20.47 -7.08
C GLN A 168 -12.50 19.67 -6.51
N LEU A 169 -13.29 20.29 -5.64
CA LEU A 169 -14.60 19.82 -5.17
C LEU A 169 -15.69 20.84 -5.45
N SER A 170 -16.84 20.39 -5.95
CA SER A 170 -18.04 21.22 -6.04
C SER A 170 -19.29 20.51 -5.54
N PHE A 171 -20.10 21.25 -4.79
CA PHE A 171 -21.37 20.79 -4.22
C PHE A 171 -22.47 21.78 -4.64
N SER A 172 -23.53 21.29 -5.29
CA SER A 172 -24.68 22.08 -5.71
C SER A 172 -25.97 21.46 -5.19
N ASN A 173 -26.74 22.25 -4.43
CA ASN A 173 -28.03 21.85 -3.86
C ASN A 173 -27.96 20.54 -3.04
N CYS A 174 -26.84 20.30 -2.36
CA CYS A 174 -26.66 19.15 -1.48
C CYS A 174 -27.28 19.43 -0.09
N SER A 175 -27.68 18.37 0.62
CA SER A 175 -28.22 18.53 1.97
C SER A 175 -27.88 17.44 2.96
N SER A 176 -27.77 17.80 4.24
CA SER A 176 -27.60 16.85 5.35
C SER A 176 -28.55 17.16 6.51
N GLN A 177 -28.78 16.18 7.38
CA GLN A 177 -29.58 16.38 8.59
C GLN A 177 -28.74 16.97 9.72
N SER A 178 -27.55 16.44 9.99
CA SER A 178 -26.77 16.71 11.19
C SER A 178 -25.62 17.70 10.99
N SER A 179 -24.76 17.54 9.97
CA SER A 179 -23.63 18.46 9.77
C SER A 179 -23.18 18.48 8.32
N GLY A 180 -22.69 19.63 7.83
CA GLY A 180 -22.05 19.74 6.51
C GLY A 180 -23.00 19.47 5.35
N GLY A 181 -23.81 20.46 4.95
CA GLY A 181 -24.83 20.25 3.91
C GLY A 181 -24.27 19.82 2.56
N GLY A 182 -23.07 20.24 2.20
CA GLY A 182 -22.28 19.71 1.08
C GLY A 182 -21.28 18.64 1.53
N THR A 183 -20.41 18.96 2.49
CA THR A 183 -19.36 18.03 2.93
C THR A 183 -19.09 18.09 4.44
N HIS A 184 -18.66 16.95 4.98
CA HIS A 184 -18.19 16.80 6.35
C HIS A 184 -16.78 16.20 6.35
N ILE A 185 -15.79 16.97 6.82
CA ILE A 185 -14.37 16.59 6.79
C ILE A 185 -13.81 16.52 8.20
N ILE A 186 -13.13 15.42 8.52
CA ILE A 186 -12.47 15.18 9.79
C ILE A 186 -10.99 14.86 9.53
N CYS A 187 -10.11 15.59 10.20
CA CYS A 187 -8.68 15.37 10.19
C CYS A 187 -8.19 15.10 11.62
N GLU A 188 -7.81 13.87 11.93
CA GLU A 188 -7.30 13.45 13.24
C GLU A 188 -5.88 12.84 13.16
N SER A 189 -5.12 12.89 14.26
CA SER A 189 -3.87 12.14 14.43
C SER A 189 -2.83 12.29 13.30
N LYS A 190 -2.20 13.48 13.17
CA LYS A 190 -1.12 13.76 12.18
C LYS A 190 -1.54 13.61 10.72
N CYS A 191 -2.84 13.65 10.40
CA CYS A 191 -3.35 13.60 9.02
C CYS A 191 -2.84 14.79 8.18
N TYR A 192 -2.78 14.61 6.87
CA TYR A 192 -2.53 15.67 5.90
C TYR A 192 -3.71 15.75 4.93
N ILE A 193 -4.40 16.88 4.87
CA ILE A 193 -5.47 17.15 3.90
C ILE A 193 -5.20 18.49 3.22
N GLN A 194 -5.03 18.48 1.90
CA GLN A 194 -4.98 19.68 1.08
C GLN A 194 -6.08 19.68 0.04
N ILE A 195 -6.86 20.76 -0.01
CA ILE A 195 -7.92 20.99 -1.00
C ILE A 195 -7.63 22.32 -1.70
N ASN A 196 -7.27 22.26 -3.00
CA ASN A 196 -6.91 23.46 -3.75
C ASN A 196 -8.12 24.33 -4.06
N GLN A 197 -9.25 23.73 -4.46
CA GLN A 197 -10.50 24.45 -4.69
C GLN A 197 -11.71 23.70 -4.15
N ILE A 198 -12.56 24.42 -3.44
CA ILE A 198 -13.83 23.90 -2.93
C ILE A 198 -14.95 24.93 -3.13
N THR A 199 -16.04 24.50 -3.74
CA THR A 199 -17.25 25.31 -3.96
C THR A 199 -18.47 24.63 -3.36
N ALA A 200 -19.23 25.34 -2.55
CA ALA A 200 -20.55 24.91 -2.10
C ALA A 200 -21.58 25.97 -2.46
N GLU A 201 -22.62 25.57 -3.20
CA GLU A 201 -23.68 26.45 -3.68
C GLU A 201 -25.06 25.84 -3.37
N ASP A 202 -25.94 26.66 -2.79
CA ASP A 202 -27.31 26.28 -2.40
C ASP A 202 -27.38 25.03 -1.48
N CYS A 203 -26.30 24.72 -0.76
CA CYS A 203 -26.25 23.59 0.17
C CYS A 203 -26.97 23.91 1.48
N LYS A 204 -27.54 22.88 2.14
CA LYS A 204 -28.23 23.08 3.42
C LYS A 204 -28.01 22.00 4.48
N CYS A 205 -27.91 22.41 5.74
CA CYS A 205 -27.95 21.51 6.90
C CYS A 205 -29.19 21.83 7.76
N ILE A 206 -29.96 20.80 8.15
CA ILE A 206 -31.32 20.98 8.72
C ILE A 206 -31.34 21.02 10.25
N LYS A 207 -30.45 20.29 10.93
CA LYS A 207 -30.46 20.10 12.40
C LYS A 207 -29.07 20.14 13.03
N GLY A 208 -28.11 20.79 12.42
CA GLY A 208 -26.81 20.99 13.07
C GLY A 208 -26.01 22.14 12.51
N ASN A 209 -24.76 21.91 12.10
CA ASN A 209 -23.81 22.99 11.81
C ASN A 209 -23.18 22.85 10.43
N GLY A 210 -22.72 23.96 9.83
CA GLY A 210 -22.05 23.95 8.53
C GLY A 210 -23.03 23.73 7.38
N GLY A 211 -23.70 24.78 6.91
CA GLY A 211 -24.70 24.66 5.85
C GLY A 211 -24.12 24.20 4.51
N GLY A 212 -22.90 24.62 4.18
CA GLY A 212 -22.13 24.08 3.05
C GLY A 212 -21.08 23.06 3.49
N ILE A 213 -20.23 23.45 4.43
CA ILE A 213 -19.02 22.70 4.81
C ILE A 213 -18.96 22.60 6.33
N PHE A 214 -18.68 21.41 6.84
CA PHE A 214 -18.28 21.19 8.21
C PHE A 214 -16.86 20.60 8.24
N VAL A 215 -15.99 21.16 9.07
CA VAL A 215 -14.61 20.71 9.25
C VAL A 215 -14.31 20.53 10.73
N SER A 216 -13.70 19.40 11.09
CA SER A 216 -13.13 19.13 12.42
C SER A 216 -11.65 18.78 12.29
N ILE A 217 -10.79 19.48 13.05
CA ILE A 217 -9.33 19.30 13.00
C ILE A 217 -8.78 19.04 14.39
N ASP A 218 -7.95 18.01 14.54
CA ASP A 218 -7.09 17.84 15.71
C ASP A 218 -5.76 18.59 15.51
N PHE A 219 -5.62 19.74 16.18
CA PHE A 219 -4.40 20.54 16.12
C PHE A 219 -3.26 20.01 17.00
N GLY A 220 -3.55 19.13 17.96
CA GLY A 220 -2.59 18.66 18.96
C GLY A 220 -1.66 17.58 18.43
N ALA A 221 -2.07 16.93 17.34
CA ALA A 221 -1.31 15.88 16.70
C ALA A 221 -0.56 16.36 15.45
N TYR A 222 -0.20 17.64 15.26
CA TYR A 222 0.50 18.11 14.04
C TYR A 222 -0.20 17.77 12.72
N SER A 223 -1.52 17.61 12.75
CA SER A 223 -2.31 17.45 11.54
C SER A 223 -2.11 18.67 10.64
N GLU A 224 -2.05 18.49 9.33
CA GLU A 224 -2.00 19.56 8.34
C GLU A 224 -3.32 19.58 7.55
N PHE A 225 -4.01 20.72 7.54
CA PHE A 225 -5.28 20.89 6.85
C PHE A 225 -5.24 22.22 6.11
N LYS A 226 -5.37 22.21 4.79
CA LYS A 226 -5.36 23.40 3.93
C LYS A 226 -6.57 23.39 3.00
N MET A 227 -7.31 24.49 2.96
CA MET A 227 -8.30 24.79 1.90
C MET A 227 -7.95 26.15 1.29
N ILE A 228 -7.63 26.19 0.00
CA ILE A 228 -7.03 27.39 -0.62
C ILE A 228 -8.10 28.28 -1.25
N ASN A 229 -8.77 27.82 -2.32
CA ASN A 229 -9.79 28.58 -3.03
C ASN A 229 -11.19 28.14 -2.60
N ILE A 230 -11.76 28.85 -1.62
CA ILE A 230 -13.05 28.52 -1.01
C ILE A 230 -14.14 29.42 -1.59
N SER A 231 -15.24 28.86 -2.10
CA SER A 231 -16.42 29.63 -2.55
C SER A 231 -17.71 29.09 -1.93
N LEU A 232 -18.49 29.97 -1.31
CA LEU A 232 -19.70 29.65 -0.53
C LEU A 232 -20.84 30.57 -0.95
N PHE A 233 -21.83 30.02 -1.64
CA PHE A 233 -22.94 30.78 -2.19
C PHE A 233 -24.27 30.25 -1.69
N ARG A 234 -25.04 31.09 -1.00
CA ARG A 234 -26.43 30.81 -0.59
C ARG A 234 -26.58 29.51 0.21
N CYS A 235 -25.55 29.11 0.94
CA CYS A 235 -25.60 27.97 1.84
C CYS A 235 -26.36 28.34 3.12
N ARG A 236 -27.08 27.36 3.69
CA ARG A 236 -28.01 27.57 4.80
C ARG A 236 -27.86 26.54 5.90
N VAL A 237 -27.92 26.97 7.15
CA VAL A 237 -28.04 26.06 8.30
C VAL A 237 -29.23 26.41 9.19
N GLN A 238 -29.93 25.37 9.65
CA GLN A 238 -31.07 25.50 10.55
C GLN A 238 -30.76 24.90 11.94
N THR A 239 -31.32 25.50 12.98
CA THR A 239 -31.21 25.01 14.36
C THR A 239 -32.15 23.83 14.59
N ASP A 240 -31.66 22.80 15.28
CA ASP A 240 -32.51 21.76 15.85
C ASP A 240 -33.25 22.31 17.08
N THR A 241 -34.54 22.59 16.94
CA THR A 241 -35.36 23.11 18.03
C THR A 241 -35.74 22.05 19.07
N THR A 242 -35.36 20.78 18.86
CA THR A 242 -35.69 19.67 19.78
C THR A 242 -34.66 19.47 20.89
N LYS A 243 -33.44 20.02 20.74
CA LYS A 243 -32.35 19.92 21.71
C LYS A 243 -31.47 21.18 21.70
N ASP A 244 -31.02 21.62 22.86
CA ASP A 244 -30.09 22.76 22.97
C ASP A 244 -28.62 22.32 22.99
N VAL A 245 -28.32 21.12 23.49
CA VAL A 245 -26.96 20.55 23.62
C VAL A 245 -26.91 19.18 22.91
N PRO A 246 -25.96 18.93 22.00
CA PRO A 246 -24.97 19.87 21.49
C PRO A 246 -25.61 21.00 20.65
N PRO A 247 -24.99 22.19 20.62
CA PRO A 247 -25.51 23.39 19.98
C PRO A 247 -25.51 23.30 18.45
N THR A 248 -26.59 23.77 17.83
CA THR A 248 -26.86 23.70 16.38
C THR A 248 -27.29 25.05 15.81
N GLY A 249 -27.16 25.24 14.49
CA GLY A 249 -27.56 26.46 13.76
C GLY A 249 -26.43 27.45 13.47
N TYR A 250 -25.17 27.00 13.48
CA TYR A 250 -24.00 27.84 13.32
C TYR A 250 -23.27 27.56 11.99
N GLY A 251 -22.72 28.60 11.37
CA GLY A 251 -21.89 28.47 10.16
C GLY A 251 -22.70 28.14 8.91
N GLY A 252 -23.42 29.10 8.34
CA GLY A 252 -24.25 28.86 7.15
C GLY A 252 -23.44 28.43 5.93
N GLY A 253 -22.25 29.00 5.75
CA GLY A 253 -21.25 28.51 4.79
C GLY A 253 -20.38 27.40 5.38
N ILE A 254 -19.47 27.75 6.29
CA ILE A 254 -18.53 26.87 6.97
C ILE A 254 -18.79 26.89 8.48
N PHE A 255 -18.76 25.69 9.07
CA PHE A 255 -18.49 25.52 10.49
C PHE A 255 -17.13 24.83 10.67
N LEU A 256 -16.19 25.53 11.30
CA LEU A 256 -14.82 25.07 11.52
C LEU A 256 -14.59 24.80 13.01
N ALA A 257 -14.31 23.54 13.35
CA ALA A 257 -14.07 23.11 14.72
C ALA A 257 -12.66 22.56 14.90
N GLY A 258 -12.05 22.86 16.04
CA GLY A 258 -10.72 22.44 16.42
C GLY A 258 -10.68 21.77 17.78
N GLN A 259 -9.94 20.66 17.88
CA GLN A 259 -9.46 20.11 19.14
C GLN A 259 -8.03 20.54 19.38
N ASN A 260 -7.63 20.64 20.66
CA ASN A 260 -6.30 21.06 21.09
C ASN A 260 -5.92 22.48 20.63
N SER A 261 -4.65 22.87 20.79
CA SER A 261 -4.19 24.23 20.51
C SER A 261 -3.72 24.38 19.06
N TYR A 262 -4.44 25.18 18.27
CA TYR A 262 -3.99 25.57 16.93
C TYR A 262 -2.68 26.37 16.97
N ASP A 263 -1.72 25.98 16.16
CA ASP A 263 -0.52 26.78 15.91
C ASP A 263 -0.81 27.82 14.83
N SER A 264 -1.08 29.06 15.27
CA SER A 264 -1.33 30.21 14.38
C SER A 264 -0.21 30.48 13.39
N LEU A 265 1.00 29.94 13.62
CA LEU A 265 2.15 30.10 12.76
C LEU A 265 2.14 29.15 11.54
N SER A 266 1.45 28.01 11.63
CA SER A 266 1.47 26.90 10.66
C SER A 266 1.02 27.20 9.21
N LYS A 267 0.33 28.32 8.95
CA LYS A 267 -0.33 28.67 7.66
C LYS A 267 -1.42 27.68 7.21
N MET A 268 -1.79 26.70 8.04
CA MET A 268 -2.80 25.70 7.68
C MET A 268 -4.16 26.34 7.34
N LEU A 269 -4.57 27.32 8.13
CA LEU A 269 -5.80 28.08 7.91
C LEU A 269 -5.49 29.42 7.24
N ASP A 270 -5.62 29.47 5.90
CA ASP A 270 -5.48 30.68 5.09
C ASP A 270 -6.71 30.87 4.20
N PHE A 271 -7.65 31.70 4.66
CA PHE A 271 -8.91 31.96 3.97
C PHE A 271 -8.88 33.28 3.17
N ARG A 272 -7.70 33.82 2.82
CA ARG A 272 -7.58 35.08 2.04
C ARG A 272 -8.37 35.04 0.72
N LYS A 273 -8.46 33.87 0.09
CA LYS A 273 -9.18 33.68 -1.19
C LYS A 273 -10.63 33.23 -1.00
N MET A 274 -11.14 33.22 0.23
CA MET A 274 -12.52 32.82 0.52
C MET A 274 -13.52 33.83 -0.06
N LYS A 275 -14.57 33.30 -0.68
CA LYS A 275 -15.62 34.00 -1.40
C LYS A 275 -16.98 33.67 -0.77
N ILE A 276 -17.58 34.62 -0.07
CA ILE A 276 -18.85 34.43 0.66
C ILE A 276 -19.96 35.35 0.11
N TYR A 277 -21.13 34.78 -0.21
CA TYR A 277 -22.28 35.54 -0.72
C TYR A 277 -23.61 34.88 -0.35
N GLY A 278 -24.46 35.62 0.36
CA GLY A 278 -25.86 35.25 0.60
C GLY A 278 -26.08 34.02 1.50
N ASN A 279 -25.08 33.61 2.27
CA ASN A 279 -25.21 32.49 3.21
C ASN A 279 -26.07 32.88 4.42
N THR A 280 -26.74 31.92 5.06
CA THR A 280 -27.61 32.18 6.21
C THR A 280 -27.45 31.13 7.32
N ALA A 281 -27.48 31.57 8.58
CA ALA A 281 -27.48 30.71 9.76
C ALA A 281 -28.54 31.17 10.77
N ASP A 282 -29.30 30.22 11.34
CA ASP A 282 -30.34 30.53 12.33
C ASP A 282 -29.79 31.20 13.61
N LYS A 283 -28.53 30.95 13.99
CA LYS A 283 -27.90 31.54 15.20
C LYS A 283 -26.78 32.53 14.91
N ALA A 284 -25.63 32.06 14.41
CA ALA A 284 -24.44 32.91 14.26
C ALA A 284 -23.48 32.38 13.19
N GLY A 285 -22.67 33.28 12.64
CA GLY A 285 -21.73 33.01 11.55
C GLY A 285 -22.50 32.67 10.28
N GLN A 286 -23.10 33.67 9.64
CA GLN A 286 -23.87 33.49 8.41
C GLN A 286 -23.04 32.77 7.35
N SER A 287 -21.75 33.13 7.23
CA SER A 287 -20.83 32.47 6.32
C SER A 287 -19.78 31.62 7.04
N LEU A 288 -19.18 32.08 8.14
CA LEU A 288 -18.16 31.34 8.87
C LEU A 288 -18.44 31.40 10.37
N TYR A 289 -18.50 30.23 10.99
CA TYR A 289 -18.44 30.08 12.44
C TYR A 289 -17.26 29.22 12.87
N VAL A 290 -16.46 29.72 13.81
CA VAL A 290 -15.19 29.09 14.22
C VAL A 290 -15.21 28.72 15.70
N VAL A 291 -14.84 27.48 16.00
CA VAL A 291 -14.69 26.93 17.34
C VAL A 291 -13.27 26.41 17.51
N MET A 292 -12.39 27.22 18.10
CA MET A 292 -11.06 26.77 18.50
C MET A 292 -10.46 27.68 19.59
N THR A 293 -9.63 27.09 20.45
CA THR A 293 -8.97 27.79 21.58
C THR A 293 -8.13 29.01 21.17
N LYS A 294 -7.62 29.01 19.94
CA LYS A 294 -6.69 30.02 19.39
C LYS A 294 -7.30 30.88 18.30
N VAL A 295 -8.64 31.04 18.28
CA VAL A 295 -9.35 31.89 17.31
C VAL A 295 -8.85 33.34 17.31
N VAL A 296 -8.53 33.89 18.49
CA VAL A 296 -8.01 35.25 18.64
C VAL A 296 -6.63 35.38 17.98
N ASP A 297 -5.75 34.42 18.20
CA ASP A 297 -4.39 34.42 17.63
C ASP A 297 -4.45 34.28 16.10
N TRP A 298 -5.35 33.44 15.58
CA TRP A 298 -5.60 33.34 14.13
C TRP A 298 -6.13 34.65 13.54
N CYS A 299 -7.09 35.29 14.20
CA CYS A 299 -7.65 36.57 13.76
C CYS A 299 -6.61 37.70 13.77
N LYS A 300 -5.69 37.69 14.74
CA LYS A 300 -4.60 38.67 14.85
C LYS A 300 -3.41 38.37 13.94
N ARG A 301 -3.44 37.25 13.23
CA ARG A 301 -2.41 36.90 12.26
C ARG A 301 -2.48 37.85 11.05
N GLY A 302 -1.31 38.19 10.51
CA GLY A 302 -1.21 39.14 9.40
C GLY A 302 -1.59 40.54 9.84
N MET A 303 -2.20 41.30 8.93
CA MET A 303 -2.83 42.57 9.25
C MET A 303 -4.34 42.49 9.07
N ALA A 304 -5.06 43.17 9.97
CA ALA A 304 -6.50 43.37 9.89
C ALA A 304 -7.27 42.08 9.53
N GLY A 305 -6.88 40.91 10.05
CA GLY A 305 -7.60 39.65 9.85
C GLY A 305 -7.57 39.08 8.43
N GLU A 306 -6.59 39.44 7.60
CA GLU A 306 -6.52 39.01 6.18
C GLU A 306 -6.66 37.48 6.00
N PHE A 307 -6.11 36.68 6.90
CA PHE A 307 -6.17 35.21 6.85
C PHE A 307 -7.56 34.62 7.15
N VAL A 308 -8.51 35.43 7.62
CA VAL A 308 -9.86 35.00 8.03
C VAL A 308 -10.94 35.61 7.13
N LYS A 309 -10.75 36.85 6.67
CA LYS A 309 -11.79 37.68 6.04
C LYS A 309 -12.31 37.17 4.70
N GLY A 310 -11.46 36.61 3.85
CA GLY A 310 -11.79 36.43 2.44
C GLY A 310 -12.20 37.76 1.79
N ASN A 311 -13.37 37.79 1.14
CA ASN A 311 -13.98 39.00 0.57
C ASN A 311 -14.81 39.85 1.58
N TYR A 312 -14.75 39.58 2.89
CA TYR A 312 -15.37 40.44 3.91
C TYR A 312 -14.69 41.82 3.96
N SER A 313 -15.50 42.88 3.93
CA SER A 313 -15.03 44.27 3.95
C SER A 313 -15.47 44.98 5.24
N ASP A 314 -14.50 45.51 5.99
CA ASP A 314 -14.76 46.20 7.26
C ASP A 314 -15.69 47.41 7.07
N GLY A 315 -16.71 47.53 7.92
CA GLY A 315 -17.71 48.60 7.86
C GLY A 315 -18.71 48.52 6.69
N ILE A 316 -18.54 47.57 5.76
CA ILE A 316 -19.42 47.37 4.59
C ILE A 316 -20.18 46.05 4.72
N SER A 317 -19.48 44.95 4.99
CA SER A 317 -20.08 43.63 5.16
C SER A 317 -20.89 43.53 6.45
N ASN A 318 -21.90 42.66 6.46
CA ASN A 318 -22.68 42.40 7.67
C ASN A 318 -21.79 41.76 8.75
N ILE A 319 -21.74 42.34 9.94
CA ILE A 319 -20.86 41.86 11.02
C ILE A 319 -21.15 40.40 11.45
N ASN A 320 -22.37 39.90 11.20
CA ASN A 320 -22.78 38.52 11.48
C ASN A 320 -22.22 37.49 10.49
N GLU A 321 -21.50 37.91 9.43
CA GLU A 321 -20.90 36.99 8.47
C GLU A 321 -19.86 36.07 9.12
N LEU A 322 -19.01 36.63 9.99
CA LEU A 322 -17.85 35.98 10.57
C LEU A 322 -17.90 36.05 12.11
N GLN A 323 -18.17 34.92 12.76
CA GLN A 323 -18.27 34.81 14.22
C GLN A 323 -17.51 33.59 14.74
N GLY A 324 -17.19 33.56 16.03
CA GLY A 324 -16.57 32.39 16.62
C GLY A 324 -16.38 32.51 18.13
N ILE A 325 -15.85 31.45 18.72
CA ILE A 325 -15.69 31.29 20.17
C ILE A 325 -14.33 30.66 20.50
N PRO A 326 -13.58 31.20 21.50
CA PRO A 326 -12.23 30.76 21.83
C PRO A 326 -12.19 29.51 22.73
N VAL A 327 -12.88 28.44 22.35
CA VAL A 327 -12.90 27.15 23.08
C VAL A 327 -12.67 25.98 22.11
N ASP A 328 -12.25 24.82 22.61
CA ASP A 328 -12.18 23.61 21.77
C ASP A 328 -13.57 23.03 21.45
N SER A 329 -13.63 22.13 20.46
CA SER A 329 -14.88 21.53 20.00
C SER A 329 -15.60 20.75 21.09
N THR A 330 -14.88 20.06 21.98
CA THR A 330 -15.46 19.26 23.06
C THR A 330 -16.17 20.15 24.06
N THR A 331 -15.54 21.26 24.43
CA THR A 331 -16.10 22.27 25.32
C THR A 331 -17.32 22.94 24.68
N PHE A 332 -17.22 23.35 23.41
CA PHE A 332 -18.35 23.93 22.68
C PHE A 332 -19.55 22.99 22.64
N ASN A 333 -19.33 21.69 22.38
CA ASN A 333 -20.39 20.70 22.34
C ASN A 333 -21.08 20.46 23.69
N SER A 334 -20.48 20.91 24.80
CA SER A 334 -21.07 20.87 26.14
C SER A 334 -21.86 22.12 26.51
N TYR A 335 -21.75 23.21 25.74
CA TYR A 335 -22.37 24.49 26.07
C TYR A 335 -23.81 24.60 25.59
N SER A 336 -24.61 25.29 26.41
CA SER A 336 -25.94 25.79 26.02
C SER A 336 -25.82 26.96 25.04
N THR A 337 -26.90 27.26 24.31
CA THR A 337 -26.94 28.44 23.42
C THR A 337 -26.72 29.75 24.19
N GLU A 338 -27.20 29.85 25.42
CA GLU A 338 -27.01 31.03 26.27
C GLU A 338 -25.53 31.24 26.61
N THR A 339 -24.83 30.18 27.01
CA THR A 339 -23.40 30.22 27.30
C THR A 339 -22.59 30.63 26.08
N ILE A 340 -22.94 30.12 24.90
CA ILE A 340 -22.27 30.49 23.64
C ILE A 340 -22.50 31.97 23.35
N ASN A 341 -23.73 32.47 23.47
CA ASN A 341 -24.03 33.89 23.21
C ASN A 341 -23.26 34.84 24.14
N GLN A 342 -22.93 34.41 25.36
CA GLN A 342 -22.11 35.20 26.31
C GLN A 342 -20.61 35.20 25.98
N GLN A 343 -20.11 34.18 25.28
CA GLN A 343 -18.66 33.98 25.05
C GLN A 343 -18.22 34.16 23.60
N GLN A 344 -19.12 33.98 22.64
CA GLN A 344 -18.82 34.19 21.22
C GLN A 344 -18.54 35.66 20.93
N ASN A 345 -17.84 35.92 19.84
CA ASN A 345 -17.56 37.28 19.39
C ASN A 345 -17.63 37.38 17.87
N TYR A 346 -17.82 38.60 17.37
CA TYR A 346 -17.56 38.92 15.97
C TYR A 346 -16.05 38.86 15.76
N LEU A 347 -15.61 38.10 14.74
CA LEU A 347 -14.17 37.94 14.49
C LEU A 347 -13.51 39.29 14.15
N TYR A 348 -14.29 40.22 13.57
CA TYR A 348 -13.93 41.62 13.36
C TYR A 348 -13.28 42.30 14.57
N ASN A 349 -13.80 42.04 15.76
CA ASN A 349 -13.32 42.69 16.99
C ASN A 349 -11.91 42.24 17.40
N TYR A 350 -11.43 41.10 16.90
CA TYR A 350 -10.11 40.59 17.28
C TYR A 350 -8.97 41.20 16.46
N TRP A 351 -9.23 41.60 15.21
CA TRP A 351 -8.23 42.26 14.36
C TRP A 351 -8.37 43.78 14.29
N ASN A 352 -9.50 44.33 14.76
CA ASN A 352 -9.70 45.76 14.90
C ASN A 352 -9.13 46.30 16.24
N ILE A 353 -7.80 46.26 16.39
CA ILE A 353 -7.08 46.75 17.60
C ILE A 353 -6.43 48.12 17.36
N ILE A 354 -6.19 48.87 18.43
CA ILE A 354 -5.44 50.14 18.36
C ILE A 354 -3.97 49.85 18.00
N MET A 355 -3.48 50.48 16.94
CA MET A 355 -2.11 50.32 16.43
C MET A 355 -1.37 51.67 16.37
N ASP A 356 -0.12 51.67 16.82
CA ASP A 356 0.80 52.78 16.62
C ASP A 356 1.54 52.58 15.29
N GLU A 357 1.45 53.55 14.38
CA GLU A 357 2.01 53.47 13.03
C GLU A 357 3.20 54.42 12.87
N TYR A 358 4.29 53.91 12.31
CA TYR A 358 5.48 54.70 11.95
C TYR A 358 5.85 54.49 10.48
N PHE A 359 6.46 55.49 9.86
CA PHE A 359 6.81 55.48 8.45
C PHE A 359 8.29 55.82 8.25
N ALA A 360 8.98 55.08 7.39
CA ALA A 360 10.35 55.31 6.95
C ALA A 360 10.44 55.34 5.42
N GLN A 361 11.31 56.20 4.90
CA GLN A 361 11.59 56.32 3.45
C GLN A 361 12.97 56.95 3.20
N SER A 362 13.51 56.78 2.00
CA SER A 362 14.88 57.16 1.63
C SER A 362 15.16 58.67 1.75
N THR A 363 14.16 59.48 1.46
CA THR A 363 14.18 60.95 1.52
C THR A 363 13.72 61.52 2.87
N GLY A 364 13.43 60.65 3.85
CA GLY A 364 12.96 61.05 5.18
C GLY A 364 14.04 61.73 6.04
N ASN A 365 13.66 62.10 7.27
CA ASN A 365 14.57 62.69 8.26
C ASN A 365 14.34 62.10 9.66
N ASP A 366 15.40 61.59 10.28
CA ASP A 366 15.35 60.92 11.59
C ASP A 366 15.04 61.86 12.77
N THR A 367 15.00 63.18 12.54
CA THR A 367 14.51 64.15 13.53
C THR A 367 12.98 64.23 13.59
N PHE A 368 12.26 63.59 12.67
CA PHE A 368 10.80 63.61 12.63
C PHE A 368 10.16 62.62 13.62
N GLN A 369 8.84 62.76 13.80
CA GLN A 369 8.02 61.83 14.58
C GLN A 369 7.69 60.54 13.80
N CYS A 370 8.18 60.41 12.57
CA CYS A 370 7.99 59.26 11.67
C CYS A 370 6.51 58.93 11.41
N ASN A 371 5.64 59.93 11.19
CA ASN A 371 4.25 59.70 10.77
C ASN A 371 4.12 59.71 9.24
N SER A 372 2.93 59.38 8.72
CA SER A 372 2.71 59.26 7.26
C SER A 372 3.05 60.52 6.46
N SER A 373 2.93 61.71 7.06
CA SER A 373 3.26 62.98 6.41
C SER A 373 4.74 63.38 6.55
N ASN A 374 5.42 62.89 7.60
CA ASN A 374 6.83 63.19 7.90
C ASN A 374 7.58 61.89 8.26
N PRO A 375 7.87 61.05 7.26
CA PRO A 375 8.56 59.78 7.46
C PRO A 375 10.04 59.97 7.82
N CYS A 376 10.57 59.02 8.60
CA CYS A 376 11.98 59.01 9.00
C CYS A 376 12.87 58.40 7.92
N LYS A 377 14.18 58.63 8.01
CA LYS A 377 15.15 58.13 7.03
C LYS A 377 15.54 56.68 7.31
N THR A 378 15.69 56.34 8.58
CA THR A 378 16.16 55.04 9.06
C THR A 378 15.13 54.39 9.98
N VAL A 379 15.12 53.06 10.01
CA VAL A 379 14.28 52.28 10.94
C VAL A 379 14.72 52.43 12.40
N GLU A 380 15.94 52.93 12.61
CA GLU A 380 16.54 53.14 13.94
C GLU A 380 16.39 54.57 14.47
N ALA A 381 15.61 55.42 13.78
CA ALA A 381 15.28 56.76 14.23
C ALA A 381 14.73 56.76 15.66
N SER A 382 15.10 57.78 16.45
CA SER A 382 14.76 57.87 17.88
C SER A 382 13.27 57.71 18.17
N SER A 383 12.40 58.26 17.31
CA SER A 383 10.94 58.16 17.43
C SER A 383 10.41 56.74 17.26
N ILE A 384 11.01 55.91 16.39
CA ILE A 384 10.65 54.49 16.27
C ILE A 384 11.22 53.71 17.45
N LYS A 385 12.53 53.87 17.69
CA LYS A 385 13.29 53.10 18.69
C LYS A 385 12.76 53.27 20.12
N SER A 386 12.33 54.46 20.49
CA SER A 386 11.77 54.74 21.83
C SER A 386 10.35 54.20 22.04
N ASN A 387 9.61 53.92 20.97
CA ASN A 387 8.20 53.56 21.04
C ASN A 387 7.89 52.10 20.63
N ILE A 388 8.80 51.43 19.93
CA ILE A 388 8.58 50.07 19.40
C ILE A 388 8.23 49.04 20.48
N ASN A 389 8.64 49.26 21.73
CA ASN A 389 8.38 48.35 22.86
C ASN A 389 7.24 48.80 23.80
N LYS A 390 6.38 49.74 23.38
CA LYS A 390 5.16 50.11 24.12
C LYS A 390 4.16 48.95 24.21
N VAL A 391 3.00 49.14 24.84
CA VAL A 391 1.99 48.07 24.99
C VAL A 391 1.16 47.88 23.71
N ASN A 392 0.82 48.96 23.01
CA ASN A 392 0.05 48.92 21.76
C ASN A 392 0.75 48.07 20.69
N ALA A 393 0.00 47.54 19.73
CA ALA A 393 0.60 46.98 18.51
C ALA A 393 1.35 48.08 17.75
N CYS A 394 2.47 47.75 17.13
CA CYS A 394 3.32 48.73 16.43
C CYS A 394 3.71 48.21 15.05
N ILE A 395 3.51 49.05 14.04
CA ILE A 395 3.86 48.79 12.64
C ILE A 395 4.79 49.89 12.14
N VAL A 396 5.87 49.48 11.47
CA VAL A 396 6.81 50.36 10.78
C VAL A 396 6.68 50.10 9.28
N TYR A 397 6.08 51.05 8.59
CA TYR A 397 5.92 51.07 7.14
C TYR A 397 7.17 51.62 6.45
N ILE A 398 7.61 50.94 5.39
CA ILE A 398 8.74 51.35 4.57
C ILE A 398 8.19 51.67 3.17
N SER A 399 8.20 52.95 2.81
CA SER A 399 7.51 53.42 1.59
C SER A 399 8.31 53.16 0.31
N ASP A 400 9.64 53.16 0.39
CA ASP A 400 10.55 52.85 -0.71
C ASP A 400 11.74 52.03 -0.21
N SER A 401 12.73 52.68 0.40
CA SER A 401 13.92 52.08 0.98
C SER A 401 14.31 52.77 2.28
N THR A 402 15.04 52.06 3.13
CA THR A 402 15.58 52.57 4.38
C THR A 402 16.89 51.87 4.71
N SER A 403 17.50 52.20 5.84
CA SER A 403 18.72 51.53 6.29
C SER A 403 18.75 51.32 7.80
N ILE A 404 19.58 50.37 8.21
CA ILE A 404 19.90 50.09 9.61
C ILE A 404 21.43 50.01 9.76
N SER A 405 21.98 50.78 10.68
CA SER A 405 23.43 50.86 10.91
C SER A 405 23.84 50.51 12.33
N THR A 406 22.89 50.47 13.26
CA THR A 406 23.05 50.08 14.66
C THR A 406 21.98 49.08 15.08
N ALA A 407 21.98 48.69 16.36
CA ALA A 407 21.01 47.73 16.89
C ALA A 407 19.66 48.38 17.24
N ILE A 408 18.56 47.73 16.81
CA ILE A 408 17.21 47.91 17.34
C ILE A 408 16.88 46.73 18.25
N VAL A 409 16.34 47.01 19.45
CA VAL A 409 15.92 45.98 20.41
C VAL A 409 14.41 45.85 20.39
N ILE A 410 13.91 44.63 20.16
CA ILE A 410 12.48 44.29 20.15
C ILE A 410 12.22 43.31 21.30
N SER A 411 11.59 43.79 22.37
CA SER A 411 11.37 43.04 23.62
C SER A 411 9.90 42.81 23.97
N GLN A 412 8.95 43.43 23.27
CA GLN A 412 7.52 43.23 23.55
C GLN A 412 7.06 41.83 23.16
N THR A 413 6.32 41.16 24.05
CA THR A 413 5.78 39.80 23.85
C THR A 413 4.29 39.75 23.56
N ALA A 414 3.53 40.81 23.86
CA ALA A 414 2.07 40.82 23.71
C ALA A 414 1.58 40.82 22.25
N ALA A 415 2.28 41.55 21.36
CA ALA A 415 1.95 41.65 19.93
C ALA A 415 3.24 41.83 19.10
N PRO A 416 3.32 41.20 17.91
CA PRO A 416 4.50 41.32 17.06
C PRO A 416 4.76 42.75 16.63
N ARG A 417 6.05 43.11 16.54
CA ARG A 417 6.51 44.39 15.98
C ARG A 417 6.76 44.21 14.51
N THR A 418 5.91 44.79 13.69
CA THR A 418 5.85 44.49 12.25
C THR A 418 6.60 45.55 11.46
N PHE A 419 7.53 45.12 10.61
CA PHE A 419 8.19 45.92 9.60
C PHE A 419 7.70 45.45 8.24
N ARG A 420 7.20 46.36 7.40
CA ARG A 420 6.65 45.98 6.10
C ARG A 420 6.65 47.10 5.05
N ASN A 421 6.40 46.73 3.80
CA ASN A 421 6.22 47.66 2.70
C ASN A 421 4.97 48.56 2.87
N TYR A 422 4.96 49.67 2.14
CA TYR A 422 3.84 50.59 2.00
C TYR A 422 3.82 51.17 0.57
N PRO A 423 2.64 51.38 -0.06
CA PRO A 423 1.28 51.26 0.46
C PRO A 423 0.81 49.81 0.67
N LEU A 424 -0.21 49.62 1.50
CA LEU A 424 -0.63 48.30 2.01
C LEU A 424 -1.23 47.36 0.96
N ASP A 425 -1.77 47.93 -0.11
CA ASP A 425 -2.32 47.24 -1.27
C ASP A 425 -1.23 46.77 -2.25
N SER A 426 0.02 47.22 -2.08
CA SER A 426 1.15 46.79 -2.89
C SER A 426 1.74 45.47 -2.39
N THR A 427 2.10 44.59 -3.33
CA THR A 427 2.94 43.40 -3.07
C THR A 427 4.41 43.65 -3.42
N GLN A 428 4.78 44.87 -3.81
CA GLN A 428 6.16 45.24 -4.12
C GLN A 428 6.98 45.30 -2.82
N LEU A 429 8.16 44.69 -2.83
CA LEU A 429 9.07 44.71 -1.69
C LEU A 429 9.66 46.09 -1.46
N SER A 430 9.85 46.45 -0.19
CA SER A 430 10.61 47.64 0.21
C SER A 430 12.00 47.27 0.72
N ASP A 431 12.99 48.11 0.42
CA ASP A 431 14.39 47.78 0.69
C ASP A 431 14.83 48.18 2.10
N ILE A 432 15.58 47.31 2.76
CA ILE A 432 16.36 47.63 3.97
C ILE A 432 17.83 47.39 3.67
N LEU A 433 18.62 48.46 3.56
CA LEU A 433 20.07 48.37 3.53
C LEU A 433 20.62 48.10 4.93
N VAL A 434 21.18 46.91 5.12
CA VAL A 434 21.80 46.48 6.37
C VAL A 434 23.29 46.80 6.32
N LYS A 435 23.71 47.79 7.10
CA LYS A 435 25.13 48.17 7.18
C LYS A 435 25.92 47.24 8.09
N SER A 436 27.24 47.36 8.05
CA SER A 436 28.18 46.51 8.80
C SER A 436 27.90 46.34 10.31
N SER A 437 27.19 47.24 11.00
CA SER A 437 26.79 47.10 12.42
C SER A 437 25.27 47.02 12.65
N GLY A 438 24.46 47.12 11.60
CA GLY A 438 23.01 47.07 11.67
C GLY A 438 22.49 45.69 12.07
N LYS A 439 21.52 45.65 13.00
CA LYS A 439 20.89 44.39 13.45
C LYS A 439 19.58 44.60 14.20
N PHE A 440 18.71 43.58 14.15
CA PHE A 440 17.51 43.46 14.95
C PHE A 440 17.74 42.44 16.07
N ASN A 441 17.83 42.93 17.32
CA ASN A 441 17.93 42.09 18.51
C ASN A 441 16.52 41.79 19.03
N VAL A 442 16.08 40.54 18.90
CA VAL A 442 14.73 40.10 19.23
C VAL A 442 14.74 39.26 20.50
N THR A 443 14.13 39.78 21.56
CA THR A 443 13.79 39.03 22.79
C THR A 443 12.29 38.85 22.98
N GLY A 444 11.48 39.65 22.27
CA GLY A 444 10.02 39.53 22.17
C GLY A 444 9.58 39.03 20.79
N LYS A 445 8.53 39.62 20.21
CA LYS A 445 7.96 39.18 18.92
C LYS A 445 8.24 40.19 17.81
N ALA A 446 8.85 39.75 16.71
CA ALA A 446 9.16 40.58 15.54
C ALA A 446 8.65 39.92 14.26
N ARG A 447 8.00 40.72 13.40
CA ARG A 447 7.55 40.31 12.07
C ARG A 447 8.18 41.17 10.98
N PHE A 448 8.66 40.53 9.93
CA PHE A 448 9.20 41.16 8.74
C PHE A 448 8.42 40.65 7.53
N GLN A 449 7.77 41.55 6.79
CA GLN A 449 6.83 41.17 5.73
C GLN A 449 7.02 42.01 4.47
N LEU A 450 7.13 41.37 3.30
CA LEU A 450 7.30 42.06 2.01
C LEU A 450 8.53 43.00 2.00
N LEU A 451 9.67 42.49 2.46
CA LEU A 451 10.91 43.27 2.56
C LEU A 451 12.05 42.63 1.77
N ASN A 452 12.86 43.46 1.14
CA ASN A 452 14.12 43.06 0.51
C ASN A 452 15.29 43.56 1.37
N PHE A 453 16.00 42.63 2.00
CA PHE A 453 17.18 42.93 2.82
C PHE A 453 18.41 42.94 1.94
N ILE A 454 19.06 44.11 1.83
CA ILE A 454 20.26 44.32 1.03
C ILE A 454 21.45 44.44 1.98
N MET A 455 22.44 43.56 1.82
CA MET A 455 23.56 43.44 2.76
C MET A 455 24.85 44.07 2.23
N GLU A 456 25.45 44.97 3.00
CA GLU A 456 26.83 45.46 2.76
C GLU A 456 27.85 44.32 2.92
N SER A 457 28.93 44.34 2.15
CA SER A 457 30.03 43.38 2.34
C SER A 457 30.67 43.54 3.71
N THR A 458 30.91 42.43 4.40
CA THR A 458 31.60 42.41 5.70
C THR A 458 32.58 41.26 5.80
N GLY A 459 33.68 41.44 6.55
CA GLY A 459 34.45 40.31 7.07
C GLY A 459 33.64 39.48 8.07
N ILE A 460 34.23 38.39 8.59
CA ILE A 460 33.60 37.50 9.60
C ILE A 460 33.18 38.33 10.82
N GLN A 461 31.90 38.23 11.20
CA GLN A 461 31.34 38.85 12.39
C GLN A 461 30.26 37.93 12.98
N ASP A 462 30.33 37.67 14.29
CA ASP A 462 29.31 36.90 15.03
C ASP A 462 28.02 37.71 15.30
N MET A 463 27.72 38.71 14.47
CA MET A 463 26.56 39.58 14.61
C MET A 463 25.60 39.36 13.44
N PRO A 464 24.51 38.59 13.62
CA PRO A 464 23.53 38.35 12.57
C PRO A 464 22.71 39.61 12.26
N VAL A 465 21.99 39.61 11.13
CA VAL A 465 21.03 40.68 10.79
C VAL A 465 19.82 40.62 11.72
N ILE A 466 19.25 39.44 11.93
CA ILE A 466 18.13 39.18 12.84
C ILE A 466 18.59 38.18 13.90
N TYR A 467 18.55 38.58 15.17
CA TYR A 467 19.08 37.80 16.29
C TYR A 467 18.00 37.44 17.31
N GLY A 468 17.65 36.16 17.41
CA GLY A 468 16.82 35.62 18.50
C GLY A 468 17.65 35.38 19.75
N LEU A 469 17.41 36.19 20.79
CA LEU A 469 18.23 36.29 22.01
C LEU A 469 17.53 35.82 23.29
N SER A 470 16.34 35.21 23.19
CA SER A 470 15.55 34.74 24.34
C SER A 470 14.67 33.54 23.94
N PRO A 471 14.31 32.63 24.85
CA PRO A 471 13.27 31.62 24.59
C PRO A 471 11.88 32.22 24.34
N SER A 472 11.64 33.47 24.75
CA SER A 472 10.41 34.22 24.41
C SER A 472 10.45 34.88 23.03
N ALA A 473 11.57 34.76 22.31
CA ALA A 473 11.71 35.36 20.99
C ALA A 473 10.80 34.65 19.98
N GLU A 474 10.12 35.44 19.15
CA GLU A 474 9.35 34.96 17.99
C GLU A 474 9.82 35.79 16.79
N ILE A 475 10.37 35.10 15.79
CA ILE A 475 10.83 35.72 14.55
C ILE A 475 9.94 35.16 13.44
N ASP A 476 9.25 36.06 12.75
CA ASP A 476 8.28 35.75 11.70
C ASP A 476 8.67 36.49 10.42
N LEU A 477 9.30 35.80 9.47
CA LEU A 477 9.63 36.32 8.13
C LEU A 477 8.60 35.84 7.12
N GLN A 478 8.03 36.76 6.34
CA GLN A 478 6.99 36.47 5.36
C GLN A 478 7.24 37.20 4.04
N ASP A 479 7.41 36.46 2.95
CA ASP A 479 7.54 37.03 1.60
C ASP A 479 8.72 38.01 1.51
N CYS A 480 9.90 37.58 1.97
CA CYS A 480 11.10 38.41 2.06
C CYS A 480 12.18 37.98 1.07
N GLN A 481 13.05 38.92 0.70
CA GLN A 481 14.26 38.66 -0.07
C GLN A 481 15.52 39.00 0.74
N PHE A 482 16.60 38.28 0.47
CA PHE A 482 17.92 38.58 1.03
C PHE A 482 18.97 38.53 -0.09
N HIS A 483 19.63 39.66 -0.33
CA HIS A 483 20.61 39.82 -1.41
C HIS A 483 21.83 40.62 -0.94
N MET A 484 22.94 40.45 -1.66
CA MET A 484 24.13 41.28 -1.50
C MET A 484 23.97 42.63 -2.21
N GLN A 485 24.50 43.71 -1.62
CA GLN A 485 24.49 45.03 -2.25
C GLN A 485 25.26 45.05 -3.58
N ASP A 486 26.46 44.46 -3.57
CA ASP A 486 27.34 44.39 -4.74
C ASP A 486 27.46 42.93 -5.20
N PRO A 487 27.16 42.60 -6.47
CA PRO A 487 27.35 41.24 -6.99
C PRO A 487 28.79 40.75 -6.82
N GLY A 488 28.96 39.51 -6.37
CA GLY A 488 30.27 38.92 -6.08
C GLY A 488 30.93 39.38 -4.77
N SER A 489 30.28 40.27 -4.02
CA SER A 489 30.73 40.61 -2.67
C SER A 489 30.45 39.46 -1.69
N GLN A 490 31.21 39.45 -0.58
CA GLN A 490 31.10 38.44 0.45
C GLN A 490 30.46 39.02 1.72
N VAL A 491 29.59 38.24 2.36
CA VAL A 491 29.05 38.54 3.69
C VAL A 491 29.69 37.65 4.74
N GLY A 492 30.13 38.24 5.84
CA GLY A 492 30.70 37.49 6.97
C GLY A 492 29.75 37.34 8.14
N LYS A 493 28.45 37.49 7.92
CA LYS A 493 27.38 37.48 8.91
C LYS A 493 26.26 36.53 8.50
N CYS A 494 25.59 35.97 9.50
CA CYS A 494 24.36 35.23 9.31
C CYS A 494 23.17 36.19 9.08
N PHE A 495 22.19 35.80 8.25
CA PHE A 495 20.97 36.59 8.10
C PHE A 495 20.06 36.40 9.33
N VAL A 496 19.76 35.15 9.70
CA VAL A 496 18.95 34.82 10.89
C VAL A 496 19.69 33.87 11.81
N LYS A 497 19.97 34.28 13.05
CA LYS A 497 20.54 33.41 14.10
C LYS A 497 19.63 33.31 15.32
N ILE A 498 19.42 32.10 15.85
CA ILE A 498 18.57 31.82 17.01
C ILE A 498 19.31 30.95 18.03
N ASN A 499 19.47 31.41 19.28
CA ASN A 499 20.40 30.80 20.27
C ASN A 499 19.78 29.99 21.43
N TYR A 500 18.47 30.02 21.62
CA TYR A 500 17.85 29.40 22.81
C TYR A 500 16.76 28.42 22.42
N GLY A 501 15.72 28.89 21.76
CA GLY A 501 14.51 28.14 21.45
C GLY A 501 13.46 29.18 21.08
N GLY A 502 12.20 28.93 21.39
CA GLY A 502 11.09 29.81 21.00
C GLY A 502 10.32 29.26 19.81
N ASN A 503 9.43 30.05 19.24
CA ASN A 503 8.60 29.63 18.09
C ASN A 503 8.92 30.55 16.91
N HIS A 504 9.51 30.03 15.85
CA HIS A 504 10.00 30.83 14.73
C HIS A 504 9.46 30.34 13.40
N ILE A 505 9.30 31.26 12.46
CA ILE A 505 8.89 30.96 11.09
C ILE A 505 9.70 31.78 10.11
N ILE A 506 10.06 31.11 9.01
CA ILE A 506 10.52 31.75 7.79
C ILE A 506 9.66 31.19 6.68
N THR A 507 8.87 32.03 6.02
CA THR A 507 8.06 31.62 4.87
C THR A 507 8.34 32.48 3.66
N ASN A 508 8.53 31.84 2.50
CA ASN A 508 8.79 32.50 1.24
C ASN A 508 9.96 33.49 1.34
N LEU A 509 11.07 33.01 1.91
CA LEU A 509 12.35 33.71 1.87
C LEU A 509 13.07 33.30 0.58
N ASN A 510 13.35 34.26 -0.28
CA ASN A 510 14.18 34.06 -1.47
C ASN A 510 15.58 34.66 -1.23
N SER A 511 16.59 33.81 -1.28
CA SER A 511 18.01 34.18 -1.14
C SER A 511 18.77 33.70 -2.37
N LYS A 512 19.44 34.61 -3.06
CA LYS A 512 20.06 34.31 -4.35
C LYS A 512 21.43 34.95 -4.52
N ASP A 513 22.36 34.21 -5.14
CA ASP A 513 23.69 34.66 -5.55
C ASP A 513 24.52 35.23 -4.39
N ILE A 514 24.53 34.51 -3.25
CA ILE A 514 25.22 34.94 -2.03
C ILE A 514 26.50 34.12 -1.83
N THR A 515 27.62 34.82 -1.70
CA THR A 515 28.86 34.25 -1.16
C THR A 515 29.02 34.64 0.30
N SER A 516 29.13 33.66 1.20
CA SER A 516 29.14 33.90 2.64
C SER A 516 30.26 33.16 3.38
N LEU A 517 30.72 33.72 4.50
CA LEU A 517 31.59 33.03 5.46
C LEU A 517 30.79 32.30 6.55
N GLU A 518 29.51 32.66 6.73
CA GLU A 518 28.55 32.07 7.69
C GLU A 518 27.31 31.49 6.97
N ASN A 519 26.46 30.76 7.68
CA ASN A 519 25.19 30.28 7.14
C ASN A 519 24.19 31.43 6.94
N ILE A 520 23.24 31.29 6.00
CA ILE A 520 22.12 32.23 5.89
C ILE A 520 21.24 32.13 7.13
N ILE A 521 20.96 30.90 7.57
CA ILE A 521 20.16 30.62 8.77
C ILE A 521 20.98 29.73 9.72
N LYS A 522 21.07 30.15 10.98
CA LYS A 522 21.79 29.43 12.03
C LYS A 522 20.89 29.21 13.24
N ILE A 523 20.72 27.96 13.62
CA ILE A 523 19.85 27.53 14.71
C ILE A 523 20.74 26.83 15.74
N ASP A 524 20.81 27.38 16.94
CA ASP A 524 21.54 26.84 18.07
C ASP A 524 20.57 26.73 19.24
N PHE A 525 19.67 25.74 19.22
CA PHE A 525 18.69 25.58 20.29
C PHE A 525 19.34 24.92 21.52
N SER A 526 19.28 25.61 22.65
CA SER A 526 19.73 25.16 23.97
C SER A 526 18.58 24.97 24.97
N GLN A 527 17.36 25.32 24.56
CA GLN A 527 16.09 25.21 25.27
C GLN A 527 15.02 24.73 24.29
N ALA A 528 13.84 24.37 24.78
CA ALA A 528 12.73 23.92 23.94
C ALA A 528 12.33 25.00 22.93
N GLY A 529 12.15 24.61 21.67
CA GLY A 529 11.82 25.54 20.60
C GLY A 529 11.57 24.85 19.28
N GLN A 530 10.94 25.58 18.37
CA GLN A 530 10.68 25.14 17.01
C GLN A 530 11.00 26.25 16.01
N ILE A 531 11.47 25.84 14.84
CA ILE A 531 11.51 26.69 13.66
C ILE A 531 10.89 25.96 12.47
N ARG A 532 10.00 26.66 11.76
CA ARG A 532 9.40 26.18 10.52
C ARG A 532 9.87 27.06 9.35
N ILE A 533 10.48 26.43 8.34
CA ILE A 533 10.92 27.10 7.11
C ILE A 533 10.06 26.57 5.98
N THR A 534 9.25 27.42 5.35
CA THR A 534 8.32 27.01 4.29
C THR A 534 8.43 27.84 3.03
N ASP A 535 8.07 27.26 1.88
CA ASP A 535 7.92 27.97 0.60
C ASP A 535 9.16 28.77 0.17
N SER A 536 10.34 28.43 0.69
CA SER A 536 11.55 29.27 0.60
C SER A 536 12.52 28.75 -0.46
N GLN A 537 13.24 29.67 -1.09
CA GLN A 537 14.15 29.37 -2.20
C GLN A 537 15.55 29.89 -1.89
N PHE A 538 16.54 29.01 -2.03
CA PHE A 538 17.95 29.31 -1.84
C PHE A 538 18.69 28.91 -3.11
N GLU A 539 19.14 29.89 -3.89
CA GLU A 539 19.78 29.66 -5.20
C GLU A 539 21.22 30.21 -5.21
N ASN A 540 22.18 29.40 -5.68
CA ASN A 540 23.58 29.79 -5.84
C ASN A 540 24.22 30.31 -4.54
N ILE A 541 23.94 29.64 -3.42
CA ILE A 541 24.52 29.99 -2.12
C ILE A 541 25.87 29.30 -1.99
N THR A 542 26.96 30.07 -1.96
CA THR A 542 28.32 29.53 -1.78
C THR A 542 28.89 29.94 -0.44
N ARG A 543 29.14 28.96 0.42
CA ARG A 543 29.83 29.19 1.69
C ARG A 543 31.32 28.86 1.58
N THR A 544 32.16 29.88 1.74
CA THR A 544 33.61 29.78 1.51
C THR A 544 34.47 29.69 2.78
N GLY A 545 33.87 29.80 3.97
CA GLY A 545 34.61 29.65 5.23
C GLY A 545 35.15 28.21 5.42
N THR A 546 36.11 28.00 6.31
CA THR A 546 36.62 26.64 6.62
C THR A 546 36.22 26.13 8.00
N LEU A 547 35.50 26.92 8.81
CA LEU A 547 35.22 26.61 10.22
C LEU A 547 33.75 26.28 10.53
N VAL A 548 32.84 26.51 9.58
CA VAL A 548 31.38 26.42 9.80
C VAL A 548 30.80 25.41 8.82
N ALA A 549 30.06 24.42 9.31
CA ALA A 549 29.37 23.44 8.48
C ALA A 549 27.98 23.95 8.00
N GLY A 550 27.42 23.28 6.99
CA GLY A 550 26.18 23.68 6.32
C GLY A 550 26.43 24.77 5.29
N GLY A 551 25.92 24.69 4.06
CA GLY A 551 26.05 25.80 3.11
C GLY A 551 25.04 26.91 3.39
N THR A 552 23.75 26.55 3.48
CA THR A 552 22.65 27.51 3.68
C THR A 552 22.17 27.53 5.12
N ILE A 553 21.90 26.34 5.69
CA ILE A 553 21.34 26.19 7.03
C ILE A 553 22.29 25.34 7.88
N ARG A 554 22.54 25.81 9.10
CA ARG A 554 23.15 25.00 10.16
C ARG A 554 22.21 24.95 11.36
N ALA A 555 21.86 23.73 11.79
CA ALA A 555 21.03 23.51 12.96
C ALA A 555 21.73 22.61 13.98
N GLN A 556 21.81 23.09 15.22
CA GLN A 556 22.28 22.34 16.37
C GLN A 556 21.16 22.31 17.42
N LEU A 557 20.65 21.12 17.71
CA LEU A 557 19.51 20.90 18.59
C LEU A 557 20.01 20.24 19.88
N ASN A 558 19.96 20.97 21.00
CA ASN A 558 20.51 20.54 22.29
C ASN A 558 19.47 20.53 23.43
N CYS A 559 18.18 20.54 23.11
CA CYS A 559 17.10 20.39 24.09
C CYS A 559 16.05 19.39 23.58
N ASP A 560 15.47 18.60 24.49
CA ASP A 560 14.30 17.77 24.16
C ASP A 560 13.17 18.67 23.64
N LEU A 561 12.32 18.13 22.76
CA LEU A 561 11.24 18.87 22.09
C LEU A 561 11.69 19.93 21.07
N ASN A 562 12.99 19.98 20.74
CA ASN A 562 13.49 20.80 19.64
C ASN A 562 12.93 20.34 18.30
N ARG A 563 12.53 21.28 17.45
CA ARG A 563 11.92 20.98 16.15
C ARG A 563 12.52 21.82 15.03
N LEU A 564 12.92 21.15 13.97
CA LEU A 564 13.29 21.76 12.69
C LEU A 564 12.37 21.20 11.62
N ILE A 565 11.52 22.05 11.06
CA ILE A 565 10.53 21.65 10.05
C ILE A 565 10.82 22.44 8.77
N ILE A 566 11.10 21.75 7.67
CA ILE A 566 11.37 22.36 6.36
C ILE A 566 10.41 21.74 5.35
N VAL A 567 9.59 22.59 4.73
CA VAL A 567 8.47 22.17 3.88
C VAL A 567 8.38 23.04 2.63
N ASP A 568 8.07 22.47 1.47
CA ASP A 568 7.87 23.24 0.22
C ASP A 568 9.08 24.15 -0.13
N CYS A 569 10.31 23.73 0.19
CA CYS A 569 11.52 24.54 -0.03
C CYS A 569 12.36 24.03 -1.19
N THR A 570 13.16 24.93 -1.79
CA THR A 570 14.14 24.57 -2.83
C THR A 570 15.53 25.07 -2.46
N PHE A 571 16.50 24.16 -2.44
CA PHE A 571 17.93 24.44 -2.34
C PHE A 571 18.57 24.08 -3.67
N ASN A 572 19.01 25.09 -4.42
CA ASN A 572 19.54 24.93 -5.77
C ASN A 572 20.97 25.46 -5.83
N ARG A 573 21.93 24.59 -6.18
CA ARG A 573 23.37 24.90 -6.24
C ARG A 573 23.89 25.52 -4.93
N CYS A 574 23.49 24.96 -3.79
CA CYS A 574 24.05 25.32 -2.49
C CYS A 574 25.36 24.55 -2.25
N LEU A 575 26.45 25.28 -2.05
CA LEU A 575 27.81 24.75 -1.96
C LEU A 575 28.46 25.15 -0.64
N THR A 576 29.18 24.20 -0.06
CA THR A 576 30.10 24.43 1.06
C THR A 576 31.51 23.98 0.70
N ILE A 577 32.52 24.82 0.93
CA ILE A 577 33.92 24.49 0.63
C ILE A 577 34.56 23.78 1.84
N ASN A 578 35.09 22.57 1.62
CA ASN A 578 35.83 21.76 2.61
C ASN A 578 35.07 21.47 3.92
N GLN A 579 33.74 21.46 3.88
CA GLN A 579 32.87 21.21 5.03
C GLN A 579 31.68 20.34 4.65
N ASP A 580 30.89 19.92 5.63
CA ASP A 580 29.76 19.01 5.46
C ASP A 580 28.42 19.75 5.26
N GLY A 581 27.49 19.09 4.57
CA GLY A 581 26.12 19.57 4.34
C GLY A 581 26.03 20.72 3.34
N GLY A 582 25.82 20.43 2.05
CA GLY A 582 25.90 21.48 1.01
C GLY A 582 24.74 22.47 1.08
N ALA A 583 23.53 21.98 1.32
CA ALA A 583 22.41 22.84 1.67
C ALA A 583 22.26 22.95 3.19
N ILE A 584 22.16 21.80 3.87
CA ILE A 584 21.78 21.73 5.28
C ILE A 584 22.76 20.85 6.06
N TYR A 585 23.21 21.36 7.20
CA TYR A 585 23.86 20.58 8.25
C TYR A 585 22.96 20.55 9.49
N VAL A 586 22.66 19.35 9.99
CA VAL A 586 21.91 19.15 11.23
C VAL A 586 22.70 18.28 12.20
N GLU A 587 22.78 18.74 13.45
CA GLU A 587 23.32 17.96 14.56
C GLU A 587 22.31 17.95 15.71
N ASN A 588 21.85 16.75 16.06
CA ASN A 588 20.95 16.53 17.17
C ASN A 588 21.68 15.81 18.32
N ASN A 589 21.70 16.44 19.48
CA ASN A 589 22.43 15.96 20.64
C ASN A 589 21.56 15.31 21.71
N LEU A 590 20.22 15.30 21.59
CA LEU A 590 19.30 14.77 22.61
C LEU A 590 18.20 13.86 22.04
N VAL A 591 17.45 13.19 22.93
CA VAL A 591 16.66 11.99 22.60
C VAL A 591 15.30 12.31 21.97
N GLU A 592 14.77 13.52 22.14
CA GLU A 592 13.42 13.89 21.65
C GLU A 592 13.39 15.14 20.74
N ALA A 593 14.40 15.35 19.91
CA ALA A 593 14.33 16.34 18.84
C ALA A 593 13.71 15.74 17.57
N TYR A 594 12.96 16.55 16.82
CA TYR A 594 12.23 16.15 15.61
C TYR A 594 12.67 17.00 14.43
N ILE A 595 13.16 16.35 13.38
CA ILE A 595 13.53 16.99 12.11
C ILE A 595 12.67 16.41 11.00
N THR A 596 11.98 17.30 10.28
CA THR A 596 11.08 16.91 9.18
C THR A 596 11.46 17.67 7.92
N LEU A 597 11.71 16.93 6.84
CA LEU A 597 11.85 17.44 5.48
C LEU A 597 10.69 16.91 4.64
N SER A 598 9.88 17.81 4.08
CA SER A 598 8.64 17.46 3.39
C SER A 598 8.52 18.25 2.09
N HIS A 599 8.26 17.59 0.96
CA HIS A 599 8.14 18.24 -0.36
C HIS A 599 9.24 19.28 -0.63
N THR A 600 10.48 18.93 -0.31
CA THR A 600 11.64 19.83 -0.39
C THR A 600 12.65 19.31 -1.40
N GLN A 601 13.20 20.20 -2.23
CA GLN A 601 14.11 19.87 -3.31
C GLN A 601 15.54 20.32 -2.99
N PHE A 602 16.50 19.42 -3.23
CA PHE A 602 17.94 19.65 -3.16
C PHE A 602 18.52 19.35 -4.54
N ILE A 603 18.94 20.39 -5.26
CA ILE A 603 19.34 20.31 -6.66
C ILE A 603 20.78 20.79 -6.78
N GLU A 604 21.66 19.97 -7.35
CA GLU A 604 23.07 20.32 -7.63
C GLU A 604 23.86 20.84 -6.41
N CYS A 605 23.49 20.42 -5.20
CA CYS A 605 24.12 20.86 -3.97
C CYS A 605 25.41 20.08 -3.69
N GLN A 606 26.41 20.72 -3.09
CA GLN A 606 27.77 20.19 -3.03
C GLN A 606 28.44 20.40 -1.67
N ALA A 607 29.10 19.35 -1.16
CA ALA A 607 29.82 19.36 0.12
C ALA A 607 30.95 18.33 0.15
N VAL A 608 31.69 18.24 1.27
CA VAL A 608 32.58 17.10 1.54
C VAL A 608 31.73 15.84 1.75
N ASN A 609 30.85 15.83 2.76
CA ASN A 609 29.84 14.79 2.97
C ASN A 609 28.44 15.37 2.91
N GLY A 610 27.48 14.62 2.34
CA GLY A 610 26.08 15.04 2.29
C GLY A 610 25.88 16.25 1.38
N GLY A 611 25.97 16.06 0.06
CA GLY A 611 25.88 17.17 -0.90
C GLY A 611 24.62 18.00 -0.73
N GLY A 612 23.46 17.37 -0.48
CA GLY A 612 22.25 18.06 -0.04
C GLY A 612 22.20 18.20 1.49
N LEU A 613 22.13 17.06 2.17
CA LEU A 613 21.89 16.97 3.62
C LEU A 613 23.01 16.21 4.31
N TYR A 614 23.59 16.84 5.34
CA TYR A 614 24.36 16.15 6.37
C TYR A 614 23.56 16.11 7.66
N THR A 615 23.46 14.93 8.27
CA THR A 615 22.85 14.78 9.58
C THR A 615 23.67 13.91 10.52
N LYS A 616 23.74 14.34 11.79
CA LYS A 616 24.35 13.59 12.89
C LYS A 616 23.39 13.56 14.08
N ILE A 617 23.11 12.36 14.56
CA ILE A 617 22.29 12.13 15.74
C ILE A 617 23.18 11.47 16.81
N THR A 618 23.35 12.10 17.97
CA THR A 618 24.32 11.66 18.99
C THR A 618 23.69 10.74 20.06
N LEU A 619 22.49 11.08 20.56
CA LEU A 619 21.82 10.30 21.62
C LEU A 619 20.51 9.64 21.16
N GLY A 620 19.64 10.40 20.50
CA GLY A 620 18.39 9.91 19.92
C GLY A 620 17.67 11.00 19.14
N GLY A 621 16.37 10.88 18.86
CA GLY A 621 15.58 11.83 18.07
C GLY A 621 15.21 11.30 16.68
N GLN A 622 14.31 12.00 16.02
CA GLN A 622 13.65 11.52 14.81
C GLN A 622 13.97 12.40 13.60
N ILE A 623 14.36 11.78 12.50
CA ILE A 623 14.48 12.41 11.19
C ILE A 623 13.51 11.73 10.23
N THR A 624 12.62 12.51 9.64
CA THR A 624 11.66 12.04 8.64
C THR A 624 11.82 12.83 7.35
N ILE A 625 12.00 12.11 6.24
CA ILE A 625 12.00 12.66 4.88
C ILE A 625 10.77 12.09 4.15
N GLU A 626 9.87 12.98 3.69
CA GLU A 626 8.56 12.57 3.19
C GLU A 626 8.01 13.51 2.10
N ASN A 627 6.80 13.18 1.63
CA ASN A 627 6.00 13.93 0.66
C ASN A 627 6.76 14.29 -0.62
N SER A 628 7.37 13.28 -1.24
CA SER A 628 8.07 13.41 -2.52
C SER A 628 9.18 14.46 -2.47
N SER A 629 9.94 14.51 -1.36
CA SER A 629 11.17 15.30 -1.30
C SER A 629 12.21 14.77 -2.29
N GLU A 630 13.05 15.63 -2.86
CA GLU A 630 13.93 15.28 -3.98
C GLU A 630 15.39 15.66 -3.70
N PHE A 631 16.30 14.74 -3.97
CA PHE A 631 17.76 14.97 -3.97
C PHE A 631 18.26 14.64 -5.38
N ILE A 632 18.56 15.67 -6.17
CA ILE A 632 18.86 15.56 -7.59
C ILE A 632 20.26 16.11 -7.84
N GLN A 633 21.13 15.31 -8.45
CA GLN A 633 22.47 15.73 -8.88
C GLN A 633 23.34 16.33 -7.76
N CYS A 634 23.08 15.95 -6.51
CA CYS A 634 23.88 16.38 -5.37
C CYS A 634 25.21 15.63 -5.34
N THR A 635 26.30 16.29 -4.93
CA THR A 635 27.65 15.75 -5.01
C THR A 635 28.42 15.87 -3.69
N ALA A 636 28.97 14.75 -3.22
CA ALA A 636 29.98 14.69 -2.17
C ALA A 636 31.37 14.73 -2.84
N GLN A 637 32.03 15.89 -2.82
CA GLN A 637 33.24 16.20 -3.60
C GLN A 637 34.49 15.41 -3.15
N TYR A 638 34.57 15.10 -1.86
CA TYR A 638 35.74 14.48 -1.23
C TYR A 638 35.39 13.48 -0.12
N GLY A 639 34.11 13.16 0.03
CA GLY A 639 33.57 12.36 1.13
C GLY A 639 32.51 11.38 0.64
N ASN A 640 31.45 11.21 1.42
CA ASN A 640 30.43 10.17 1.21
C ASN A 640 29.02 10.78 1.18
N GLY A 641 28.05 10.05 0.64
CA GLY A 641 26.65 10.47 0.65
C GLY A 641 26.41 11.64 -0.29
N GLY A 642 26.37 11.39 -1.60
CA GLY A 642 26.24 12.48 -2.59
C GLY A 642 24.98 13.32 -2.38
N GLY A 643 23.84 12.70 -2.10
CA GLY A 643 22.62 13.37 -1.64
C GLY A 643 22.60 13.55 -0.13
N ILE A 644 22.66 12.43 0.60
CA ILE A 644 22.45 12.39 2.05
C ILE A 644 23.62 11.67 2.73
N TYR A 645 24.13 12.27 3.80
CA TYR A 645 25.03 11.62 4.75
C TYR A 645 24.37 11.59 6.14
N ALA A 646 24.31 10.41 6.76
CA ALA A 646 23.72 10.22 8.09
C ALA A 646 24.65 9.47 9.05
N GLU A 647 24.92 10.07 10.21
CA GLU A 647 25.54 9.42 11.36
C GLU A 647 24.46 9.16 12.43
N LEU A 648 24.23 7.88 12.74
CA LEU A 648 23.10 7.42 13.56
C LEU A 648 23.57 6.78 14.88
N PRO A 649 22.87 6.99 16.01
CA PRO A 649 23.25 6.48 17.31
C PRO A 649 22.74 5.04 17.50
N THR A 650 22.79 4.56 18.74
CA THR A 650 22.12 3.33 19.14
C THR A 650 20.59 3.45 19.00
N MET A 651 19.97 2.46 18.36
CA MET A 651 18.55 2.45 18.00
C MET A 651 17.87 1.18 18.57
N LYS A 652 17.62 1.19 19.89
CA LYS A 652 16.99 0.07 20.63
C LYS A 652 15.48 0.19 20.80
N ASN A 653 14.92 1.37 20.50
CA ASN A 653 13.50 1.69 20.60
C ASN A 653 13.17 2.83 19.63
N GLN A 654 11.92 3.27 19.62
CA GLN A 654 11.40 4.29 18.69
C GLN A 654 11.79 5.74 19.06
N SER A 655 12.62 5.97 20.08
CA SER A 655 13.09 7.33 20.40
C SER A 655 14.08 7.87 19.39
N SER A 656 14.79 6.99 18.69
CA SER A 656 15.79 7.33 17.67
C SER A 656 15.32 6.77 16.34
N GLN A 657 15.07 7.63 15.35
CA GLN A 657 14.55 7.19 14.06
C GLN A 657 15.19 7.94 12.89
N PHE A 658 15.46 7.21 11.82
CA PHE A 658 15.79 7.76 10.51
C PHE A 658 14.91 7.08 9.46
N VAL A 659 13.93 7.82 8.95
CA VAL A 659 12.88 7.27 8.10
C VAL A 659 12.76 8.06 6.81
N ILE A 660 12.82 7.36 5.67
CA ILE A 660 12.47 7.90 4.36
C ILE A 660 11.14 7.28 3.94
N ARG A 661 10.06 8.07 4.05
CA ARG A 661 8.69 7.63 3.76
C ARG A 661 8.30 7.80 2.29
N ASP A 662 8.83 8.85 1.65
CA ASP A 662 8.61 9.15 0.23
C ASP A 662 9.63 10.19 -0.21
N ALA A 663 10.69 9.76 -0.90
CA ALA A 663 11.70 10.65 -1.46
C ALA A 663 12.30 10.10 -2.75
N LEU A 664 12.69 10.99 -3.66
CA LEU A 664 13.45 10.69 -4.85
C LEU A 664 14.92 11.06 -4.63
N ILE A 665 15.84 10.11 -4.83
CA ILE A 665 17.28 10.33 -4.79
C ILE A 665 17.86 9.92 -6.14
N GLN A 666 18.20 10.92 -6.95
CA GLN A 666 18.51 10.71 -8.35
C GLN A 666 19.81 11.39 -8.79
N ASP A 667 20.61 10.66 -9.57
CA ASP A 667 21.82 11.15 -10.25
C ASP A 667 22.84 11.81 -9.30
N CYS A 668 22.81 11.47 -8.01
CA CYS A 668 23.74 11.98 -7.00
C CYS A 668 25.07 11.21 -7.03
N GLN A 669 26.15 11.87 -6.62
CA GLN A 669 27.51 11.35 -6.79
C GLN A 669 28.37 11.46 -5.52
N ALA A 670 29.10 10.39 -5.21
CA ALA A 670 30.18 10.40 -4.22
C ALA A 670 31.52 10.20 -4.91
N ILE A 671 32.31 11.28 -4.99
CA ILE A 671 33.61 11.31 -5.68
C ILE A 671 34.79 11.29 -4.70
N THR A 672 35.91 10.75 -5.18
CA THR A 672 37.15 10.62 -4.40
C THR A 672 38.32 11.08 -5.25
N PRO A 673 39.19 11.99 -4.77
CA PRO A 673 40.43 12.27 -5.47
C PRO A 673 41.34 11.05 -5.40
N VAL A 674 42.11 10.81 -6.47
CA VAL A 674 42.98 9.62 -6.65
C VAL A 674 43.98 9.42 -5.48
N SER A 675 44.27 10.48 -4.72
CA SER A 675 45.20 10.48 -3.58
C SER A 675 44.54 10.40 -2.20
N ALA A 676 43.22 10.20 -2.08
CA ALA A 676 42.56 10.16 -0.77
C ALA A 676 42.94 8.91 0.04
N THR A 677 43.47 9.12 1.24
CA THR A 677 43.74 8.07 2.23
C THR A 677 42.57 7.82 3.18
N ASN A 678 41.62 8.76 3.24
CA ASN A 678 40.46 8.73 4.13
C ASN A 678 39.25 8.06 3.45
N LEU A 679 38.33 7.52 4.24
CA LEU A 679 37.09 6.89 3.77
C LEU A 679 36.23 7.91 2.99
N SER A 680 36.21 7.79 1.67
CA SER A 680 35.51 8.69 0.75
C SER A 680 35.09 7.93 -0.49
N GLY A 681 34.07 8.42 -1.19
CA GLY A 681 33.54 7.83 -2.43
C GLY A 681 32.56 6.70 -2.24
N TYR A 682 31.90 6.61 -1.08
CA TYR A 682 30.84 5.62 -0.83
C TYR A 682 29.47 6.28 -0.77
N GLY A 683 28.44 5.56 -1.22
CA GLY A 683 27.04 5.99 -1.10
C GLY A 683 26.72 7.17 -2.00
N GLY A 684 26.62 6.95 -3.31
CA GLY A 684 26.40 8.03 -4.28
C GLY A 684 25.11 8.81 -4.01
N GLY A 685 24.03 8.10 -3.67
CA GLY A 685 22.82 8.72 -3.13
C GLY A 685 22.93 8.96 -1.63
N ILE A 686 23.10 7.89 -0.86
CA ILE A 686 23.00 7.89 0.61
C ILE A 686 24.18 7.14 1.23
N PHE A 687 24.78 7.75 2.25
CA PHE A 687 25.73 7.08 3.15
C PHE A 687 25.20 7.06 4.59
N ILE A 688 25.25 5.90 5.23
CA ILE A 688 24.83 5.72 6.63
C ILE A 688 25.97 5.11 7.46
N GLY A 689 26.43 5.84 8.47
CA GLY A 689 27.30 5.33 9.52
C GLY A 689 26.52 5.13 10.81
N LYS A 690 26.37 3.90 11.29
CA LYS A 690 25.58 3.58 12.48
C LYS A 690 26.44 3.11 13.65
N LEU A 691 26.28 3.78 14.79
CA LEU A 691 26.99 3.54 16.05
C LEU A 691 26.20 2.65 17.03
N GLY A 692 26.87 1.68 17.66
CA GLY A 692 26.27 0.83 18.69
C GLY A 692 25.24 -0.16 18.16
N THR A 693 24.22 -0.51 18.96
CA THR A 693 23.24 -1.57 18.64
C THR A 693 22.00 -1.04 17.91
N TYR A 694 21.47 -1.81 16.96
CA TYR A 694 20.16 -1.61 16.32
C TYR A 694 19.33 -2.87 16.56
N VAL A 695 18.03 -2.68 16.75
CA VAL A 695 17.06 -3.76 16.93
C VAL A 695 16.05 -3.66 15.80
N ALA A 696 16.07 -4.61 14.87
CA ALA A 696 15.31 -4.47 13.62
C ALA A 696 13.78 -4.41 13.83
N SER A 697 13.28 -5.10 14.86
CA SER A 697 11.86 -5.06 15.26
C SER A 697 11.33 -3.69 15.67
N THR A 698 12.20 -2.70 15.92
CA THR A 698 11.78 -1.34 16.25
C THR A 698 11.37 -0.51 15.05
N GLN A 699 11.78 -0.93 13.83
CA GLN A 699 11.60 -0.17 12.58
C GLN A 699 12.17 1.27 12.67
N ALA A 700 13.16 1.48 13.53
CA ALA A 700 13.78 2.80 13.74
C ALA A 700 14.58 3.29 12.52
N LEU A 701 15.03 2.37 11.66
CA LEU A 701 15.72 2.67 10.41
C LEU A 701 14.89 2.06 9.26
N ASP A 702 14.23 2.92 8.49
CA ASP A 702 13.28 2.51 7.45
C ASP A 702 13.46 3.38 6.19
N LEU A 703 13.90 2.74 5.11
CA LEU A 703 14.11 3.36 3.80
C LEU A 703 13.10 2.89 2.74
N LYS A 704 12.04 2.17 3.13
CA LYS A 704 11.08 1.54 2.20
C LYS A 704 10.44 2.52 1.21
N GLY A 705 10.25 3.76 1.64
CA GLY A 705 9.63 4.81 0.84
C GLY A 705 10.54 5.49 -0.19
N MET A 706 11.83 5.15 -0.26
CA MET A 706 12.75 5.82 -1.18
C MET A 706 12.63 5.29 -2.62
N LYS A 707 12.78 6.21 -3.58
CA LYS A 707 13.02 5.93 -4.98
C LYS A 707 14.42 6.39 -5.33
N ILE A 708 15.31 5.47 -5.68
CA ILE A 708 16.73 5.72 -5.90
C ILE A 708 17.14 5.32 -7.33
N TYR A 709 17.74 6.24 -8.09
CA TYR A 709 18.06 6.04 -9.52
C TYR A 709 19.34 6.75 -9.97
N GLY A 710 20.13 6.11 -10.84
CA GLY A 710 21.22 6.78 -11.58
C GLY A 710 22.37 7.34 -10.72
N ASN A 711 22.41 7.01 -9.43
CA ASN A 711 23.45 7.49 -8.52
C ASN A 711 24.77 6.78 -8.80
N SER A 712 25.89 7.40 -8.44
CA SER A 712 27.23 6.81 -8.65
C SER A 712 28.18 7.08 -7.48
N ALA A 713 29.02 6.10 -7.19
CA ALA A 713 30.02 6.18 -6.12
C ALA A 713 31.33 5.57 -6.62
N ILE A 714 32.47 6.22 -6.36
CA ILE A 714 33.77 5.77 -6.86
C ILE A 714 34.26 4.50 -6.16
N GLN A 715 33.88 4.24 -4.90
CA GLN A 715 34.37 3.10 -4.11
C GLN A 715 33.34 2.00 -3.89
N GLY A 716 32.08 2.34 -3.64
CA GLY A 716 31.05 1.34 -3.38
C GLY A 716 29.72 1.94 -2.93
N GLY A 717 28.64 1.18 -3.14
CA GLY A 717 27.27 1.62 -2.90
C GLY A 717 26.93 2.77 -3.83
N GLN A 718 26.74 2.47 -5.12
CA GLN A 718 26.41 3.50 -6.13
C GLN A 718 25.22 4.33 -5.67
N SER A 719 24.23 3.67 -5.06
CA SER A 719 23.04 4.29 -4.51
C SER A 719 23.10 4.41 -2.99
N LEU A 720 23.29 3.31 -2.26
CA LEU A 720 23.33 3.27 -0.79
C LEU A 720 24.60 2.56 -0.31
N TYR A 721 25.29 3.18 0.65
CA TYR A 721 26.35 2.52 1.40
C TYR A 721 26.12 2.61 2.91
N VAL A 722 26.19 1.47 3.61
CA VAL A 722 25.92 1.40 5.05
C VAL A 722 27.06 0.74 5.81
N ILE A 723 27.49 1.35 6.90
CA ILE A 723 28.42 0.77 7.87
C ILE A 723 27.68 0.57 9.19
N MET A 724 27.41 -0.69 9.52
CA MET A 724 26.62 -1.06 10.69
C MET A 724 27.00 -2.45 11.20
N HIS A 725 27.10 -2.62 12.53
CA HIS A 725 27.33 -3.92 13.14
C HIS A 725 26.19 -4.92 12.83
N ASP A 726 24.94 -4.50 13.03
CA ASP A 726 23.73 -5.30 12.84
C ASP A 726 23.20 -5.24 11.38
N LEU A 727 24.10 -5.08 10.41
CA LEU A 727 23.76 -4.90 8.99
C LEU A 727 22.94 -6.07 8.43
N GLN A 728 23.36 -7.29 8.76
CA GLN A 728 22.66 -8.51 8.36
C GLN A 728 21.25 -8.57 8.95
N GLU A 729 21.10 -8.33 10.26
CA GLU A 729 19.78 -8.34 10.93
C GLU A 729 18.82 -7.35 10.28
N TRP A 730 19.29 -6.13 9.96
CA TRP A 730 18.46 -5.12 9.29
C TRP A 730 18.05 -5.55 7.88
N CYS A 731 18.96 -6.16 7.11
CA CYS A 731 18.70 -6.63 5.76
C CYS A 731 17.76 -7.84 5.72
N GLU A 732 17.84 -8.72 6.73
CA GLU A 732 17.01 -9.92 6.87
C GLU A 732 15.62 -9.61 7.48
N TYR A 733 15.48 -8.45 8.13
CA TYR A 733 14.21 -8.08 8.76
C TYR A 733 13.19 -7.58 7.74
N GLY A 734 11.95 -8.05 7.88
CA GLY A 734 10.87 -7.78 6.93
C GLY A 734 10.93 -8.67 5.69
N LEU A 735 10.11 -8.32 4.69
CA LEU A 735 10.01 -9.07 3.45
C LEU A 735 11.17 -8.76 2.50
N LEU A 736 12.08 -9.72 2.28
CA LEU A 736 13.14 -9.62 1.28
C LEU A 736 13.92 -8.28 1.34
N GLY A 737 14.25 -7.78 2.53
CA GLY A 737 14.97 -6.51 2.70
C GLY A 737 14.13 -5.25 2.45
N GLU A 738 12.80 -5.29 2.61
CA GLU A 738 11.89 -4.16 2.31
C GLU A 738 12.27 -2.83 2.99
N TYR A 739 12.87 -2.87 4.19
CA TYR A 739 13.30 -1.67 4.92
C TYR A 739 14.59 -1.05 4.38
N VAL A 740 15.29 -1.75 3.48
CA VAL A 740 16.56 -1.34 2.87
C VAL A 740 16.41 -0.98 1.40
N LYS A 741 15.57 -1.73 0.67
CA LYS A 741 15.55 -1.74 -0.80
C LYS A 741 15.04 -0.46 -1.45
N GLY A 742 14.05 0.21 -0.87
CA GLY A 742 13.25 1.17 -1.62
C GLY A 742 12.70 0.53 -2.90
N ASN A 743 13.00 1.11 -4.06
CA ASN A 743 12.65 0.61 -5.40
C ASN A 743 13.70 -0.36 -6.03
N TYR A 744 14.70 -0.83 -5.29
CA TYR A 744 15.69 -1.78 -5.80
C TYR A 744 15.05 -3.11 -6.23
N SER A 745 15.42 -3.61 -7.41
CA SER A 745 14.95 -4.88 -7.96
C SER A 745 16.05 -5.93 -7.95
N ASP A 746 15.79 -7.08 -7.32
CA ASP A 746 16.70 -8.23 -7.34
C ASP A 746 16.94 -8.81 -8.76
N THR A 747 16.13 -8.41 -9.75
CA THR A 747 16.21 -8.87 -11.14
C THR A 747 16.88 -7.85 -12.07
N TYR A 748 16.62 -6.56 -11.86
CA TYR A 748 16.97 -5.52 -12.83
C TYR A 748 18.01 -4.51 -12.31
N SER A 749 18.19 -4.37 -11.01
CA SER A 749 19.13 -3.41 -10.43
C SER A 749 20.56 -3.96 -10.42
N ASP A 750 21.55 -3.06 -10.42
CA ASP A 750 22.96 -3.44 -10.27
C ASP A 750 23.21 -3.81 -8.80
N GLU A 751 23.77 -4.98 -8.53
CA GLU A 751 24.06 -5.41 -7.15
C GLU A 751 25.05 -4.47 -6.42
N ASN A 752 25.78 -3.62 -7.13
CA ASN A 752 26.65 -2.60 -6.55
C ASN A 752 25.89 -1.31 -6.14
N ASP A 753 24.59 -1.20 -6.43
CA ASP A 753 23.77 -0.09 -5.94
C ASP A 753 23.68 -0.07 -4.42
N LEU A 754 23.47 -1.24 -3.81
CA LEU A 754 23.30 -1.39 -2.38
C LEU A 754 24.45 -2.21 -1.79
N GLN A 755 25.38 -1.55 -1.11
CA GLN A 755 26.53 -2.20 -0.49
C GLN A 755 26.69 -1.77 0.98
N GLY A 756 27.47 -2.52 1.74
CA GLY A 756 27.78 -2.12 3.10
C GLY A 756 28.89 -2.93 3.73
N PHE A 757 29.27 -2.52 4.94
CA PHE A 757 30.33 -3.13 5.72
C PHE A 757 29.83 -3.44 7.14
N MET A 758 29.86 -4.73 7.50
CA MET A 758 29.31 -5.24 8.77
C MET A 758 30.27 -4.98 9.95
N LYS A 759 30.39 -3.72 10.34
CA LYS A 759 31.14 -3.26 11.52
C LYS A 759 30.46 -2.06 12.16
N ASP A 760 30.68 -1.89 13.46
CA ASP A 760 30.27 -0.67 14.16
C ASP A 760 31.03 0.52 13.57
N TYR A 761 30.30 1.56 13.18
CA TYR A 761 30.86 2.78 12.59
C TYR A 761 31.90 3.45 13.51
N TYR A 762 31.85 3.20 14.83
CA TYR A 762 32.80 3.72 15.80
C TYR A 762 34.26 3.39 15.44
N PHE A 763 34.51 2.23 14.83
CA PHE A 763 35.86 1.75 14.51
C PHE A 763 36.34 2.15 13.11
N ILE A 764 35.60 2.99 12.39
CA ILE A 764 35.89 3.28 10.99
C ILE A 764 37.27 3.90 10.76
N ASN A 765 37.75 4.73 11.69
CA ASN A 765 39.05 5.38 11.62
C ASN A 765 40.25 4.43 11.84
N ILE A 766 40.00 3.18 12.25
CA ILE A 766 41.05 2.17 12.48
C ILE A 766 41.28 1.32 11.23
N TYR A 767 40.27 1.22 10.35
CA TYR A 767 40.35 0.40 9.15
C TYR A 767 40.92 1.19 7.98
N SER A 768 41.85 0.58 7.25
CA SER A 768 42.30 1.16 5.99
C SER A 768 41.18 1.03 4.94
N LYS A 769 41.15 1.96 3.99
CA LYS A 769 40.25 1.89 2.83
C LYS A 769 40.30 0.52 2.14
N ALA A 770 41.51 -0.02 1.90
CA ALA A 770 41.68 -1.35 1.31
C ALA A 770 41.08 -2.48 2.16
N THR A 771 41.05 -2.35 3.48
CA THR A 771 40.39 -3.32 4.38
C THR A 771 38.88 -3.28 4.20
N ILE A 772 38.29 -2.09 4.05
CA ILE A 772 36.85 -1.94 3.87
C ILE A 772 36.45 -2.44 2.49
N ASP A 773 37.20 -2.06 1.46
CA ASP A 773 36.96 -2.49 0.07
C ASP A 773 37.01 -4.01 -0.11
N SER A 774 37.89 -4.68 0.63
CA SER A 774 38.02 -6.14 0.59
C SER A 774 37.00 -6.91 1.42
N ASN A 775 36.26 -6.23 2.33
CA ASN A 775 35.30 -6.86 3.24
C ASN A 775 33.88 -6.30 3.13
N GLN A 776 33.64 -5.34 2.23
CA GLN A 776 32.29 -4.89 1.91
C GLN A 776 31.49 -6.02 1.24
N THR A 777 30.17 -5.98 1.41
CA THR A 777 29.24 -6.94 0.82
C THR A 777 28.14 -6.23 0.06
N LYS A 778 27.59 -6.91 -0.93
CA LYS A 778 26.34 -6.53 -1.60
C LYS A 778 25.20 -6.87 -0.65
N LEU A 779 24.35 -5.89 -0.34
CA LEU A 779 23.29 -6.08 0.67
C LEU A 779 22.27 -7.15 0.23
N GLN A 780 22.09 -7.33 -1.09
CA GLN A 780 21.25 -8.40 -1.64
C GLN A 780 21.61 -9.80 -1.14
N ASN A 781 22.87 -10.05 -0.78
CA ASN A 781 23.29 -11.35 -0.27
C ASN A 781 22.62 -11.72 1.08
N TYR A 782 22.10 -10.75 1.83
CA TYR A 782 21.46 -11.01 3.12
C TYR A 782 19.98 -11.37 3.00
N TRP A 783 19.25 -10.85 2.01
CA TRP A 783 17.83 -11.17 1.82
C TRP A 783 17.54 -12.10 0.65
N ARG A 784 18.54 -12.44 -0.16
CA ARG A 784 18.39 -13.42 -1.24
C ARG A 784 18.29 -14.81 -0.64
N VAL A 785 17.07 -15.28 -0.40
CA VAL A 785 16.84 -16.69 -0.08
C VAL A 785 17.15 -17.52 -1.33
N THR A 786 17.97 -18.57 -1.18
CA THR A 786 18.34 -19.45 -2.29
C THR A 786 17.09 -20.11 -2.85
N ILE A 787 16.62 -19.65 -4.02
CA ILE A 787 15.61 -20.35 -4.81
C ILE A 787 16.35 -21.52 -5.50
N PRO A 788 15.97 -22.79 -5.25
CA PRO A 788 16.57 -23.93 -5.89
C PRO A 788 16.57 -23.82 -7.42
N GLN A 789 17.55 -24.44 -8.06
CA GLN A 789 17.70 -24.36 -9.51
C GLN A 789 16.39 -24.73 -10.24
N TYR A 790 15.98 -23.90 -11.20
CA TYR A 790 14.72 -24.03 -11.96
C TYR A 790 13.43 -23.98 -11.11
N SER A 791 13.49 -23.47 -9.87
CA SER A 791 12.34 -23.39 -8.95
C SER A 791 11.69 -24.76 -8.66
N ILE A 792 12.50 -25.82 -8.53
CA ILE A 792 12.05 -27.16 -8.14
C ILE A 792 12.64 -27.51 -6.78
N TRP A 793 11.80 -27.70 -5.77
CA TRP A 793 12.23 -28.08 -4.43
C TRP A 793 12.26 -29.60 -4.31
N HIS A 794 13.46 -30.13 -4.08
CA HIS A 794 13.68 -31.57 -4.09
C HIS A 794 13.41 -32.18 -2.72
N VAL A 795 12.80 -33.37 -2.72
CA VAL A 795 12.61 -34.22 -1.54
C VAL A 795 13.25 -35.58 -1.76
N GLN A 796 13.71 -36.22 -0.68
CA GLN A 796 14.46 -37.46 -0.76
C GLN A 796 14.22 -38.37 0.47
N ILE A 797 14.31 -39.68 0.26
CA ILE A 797 14.40 -40.71 1.31
C ILE A 797 15.64 -40.57 2.20
N GLN A 798 15.53 -40.92 3.48
CA GLN A 798 16.69 -40.99 4.37
C GLN A 798 17.59 -42.19 3.98
N ILE A 799 18.80 -41.92 3.52
CA ILE A 799 19.80 -42.95 3.17
C ILE A 799 20.74 -43.14 4.36
N ASP A 800 21.06 -44.39 4.72
CA ASP A 800 22.02 -44.70 5.79
C ASP A 800 23.35 -43.93 5.61
N GLY A 801 23.65 -43.03 6.55
CA GLY A 801 24.83 -42.17 6.53
C GLY A 801 24.62 -40.72 6.06
N GLN A 802 23.44 -40.34 5.54
CA GLN A 802 23.06 -38.96 5.23
C GLN A 802 21.89 -38.48 6.11
N ASN A 803 22.11 -37.42 6.89
CA ASN A 803 21.05 -36.77 7.66
C ASN A 803 20.27 -35.80 6.77
N VAL A 804 19.23 -36.28 6.08
CA VAL A 804 18.22 -35.43 5.43
C VAL A 804 17.26 -34.93 6.52
N SER A 805 17.12 -33.61 6.65
CA SER A 805 16.26 -32.96 7.64
C SER A 805 15.65 -31.70 7.05
N ASP A 806 14.42 -31.38 7.43
CA ASP A 806 13.78 -30.11 7.08
C ASP A 806 14.53 -28.92 7.71
N LYS A 807 15.17 -28.11 6.86
CA LYS A 807 15.97 -26.92 7.20
C LYS A 807 15.59 -25.75 6.29
N SER A 808 15.77 -24.53 6.76
CA SER A 808 15.43 -23.30 6.01
C SER A 808 16.14 -23.15 4.66
N ASP A 809 17.23 -23.88 4.43
CA ASP A 809 18.02 -23.89 3.20
C ASP A 809 17.83 -25.18 2.36
N CYS A 810 16.82 -26.00 2.64
CA CYS A 810 16.53 -27.21 1.88
C CYS A 810 15.76 -26.92 0.57
N GLY A 811 15.90 -27.82 -0.40
CA GLY A 811 15.19 -27.79 -1.69
C GLY A 811 16.10 -28.00 -2.91
N GLU A 812 17.42 -27.86 -2.73
CA GLU A 812 18.40 -28.16 -3.77
C GLU A 812 18.61 -29.67 -3.94
N THR A 813 19.08 -30.12 -5.10
CA THR A 813 19.34 -31.57 -5.34
C THR A 813 20.39 -32.15 -4.38
N LYS A 814 21.33 -31.32 -3.92
CA LYS A 814 22.37 -31.68 -2.94
C LYS A 814 21.95 -31.46 -1.49
N SER A 815 20.86 -30.73 -1.26
CA SER A 815 20.31 -30.43 0.07
C SER A 815 18.77 -30.54 0.01
N PRO A 816 18.23 -31.75 -0.23
CA PRO A 816 16.79 -31.94 -0.37
C PRO A 816 16.07 -31.77 0.98
N CYS A 817 14.80 -31.39 0.92
CA CYS A 817 13.91 -31.39 2.08
C CYS A 817 13.53 -32.82 2.48
N GLN A 818 13.18 -33.01 3.74
CA GLN A 818 12.76 -34.31 4.28
C GLN A 818 11.28 -34.58 3.99
N THR A 819 10.43 -33.56 3.98
CA THR A 819 8.99 -33.72 3.75
C THR A 819 8.47 -32.85 2.59
N ILE A 820 7.39 -33.29 1.94
CA ILE A 820 6.73 -32.55 0.87
C ILE A 820 6.03 -31.31 1.44
N GLU A 821 5.41 -31.44 2.62
CA GLU A 821 4.74 -30.36 3.34
C GLU A 821 5.72 -29.22 3.66
N TYR A 822 6.92 -29.54 4.15
CA TYR A 822 7.93 -28.53 4.43
C TYR A 822 8.47 -27.89 3.13
N ALA A 823 8.70 -28.68 2.08
CA ALA A 823 9.08 -28.13 0.78
C ALA A 823 8.02 -27.15 0.24
N ILE A 824 6.73 -27.43 0.41
CA ILE A 824 5.63 -26.50 0.06
C ILE A 824 5.72 -25.20 0.87
N GLN A 825 6.00 -25.27 2.17
CA GLN A 825 6.19 -24.07 3.02
C GLN A 825 7.41 -23.26 2.57
N GLN A 826 8.54 -23.92 2.29
CA GLN A 826 9.74 -23.26 1.80
C GLN A 826 9.52 -22.57 0.45
N ILE A 827 8.67 -23.10 -0.44
CA ILE A 827 8.34 -22.41 -1.68
C ILE A 827 7.62 -21.08 -1.40
N SER A 828 6.66 -21.05 -0.46
CA SER A 828 6.00 -19.80 -0.07
C SER A 828 6.96 -18.83 0.60
N LEU A 829 7.81 -19.33 1.51
CA LEU A 829 8.79 -18.49 2.19
C LEU A 829 9.84 -17.93 1.21
N ASN A 830 10.37 -18.75 0.31
CA ASN A 830 11.50 -18.35 -0.54
C ASN A 830 11.04 -17.51 -1.75
N LYS A 831 9.84 -17.75 -2.29
CA LYS A 831 9.28 -16.96 -3.40
C LYS A 831 8.41 -15.79 -2.95
N GLY A 832 7.79 -15.91 -1.78
CA GLY A 832 6.80 -14.96 -1.26
C GLY A 832 7.17 -14.31 0.07
N GLY A 833 8.30 -14.69 0.68
CA GLY A 833 8.86 -14.14 1.92
C GLY A 833 8.07 -14.39 3.21
N SER A 834 7.02 -15.21 3.16
CA SER A 834 6.35 -15.80 4.33
C SER A 834 5.78 -17.16 3.95
N GLU A 835 5.73 -18.11 4.90
CA GLU A 835 5.18 -19.46 4.72
C GLU A 835 3.71 -19.47 4.28
N THR A 836 3.00 -18.36 4.49
CA THR A 836 1.56 -18.21 4.19
C THR A 836 1.27 -17.41 2.92
N VAL A 837 2.29 -17.02 2.16
CA VAL A 837 2.08 -16.27 0.91
C VAL A 837 1.66 -17.20 -0.20
N PHE A 838 0.63 -16.77 -0.94
CA PHE A 838 0.10 -17.50 -2.08
C PHE A 838 1.10 -17.52 -3.24
N ILE A 839 1.42 -18.71 -3.73
CA ILE A 839 2.25 -18.94 -4.92
C ILE A 839 1.41 -19.67 -5.94
N GLU A 840 1.28 -19.15 -7.16
CA GLU A 840 0.41 -19.71 -8.21
C GLU A 840 0.67 -21.20 -8.47
N GLU A 841 1.96 -21.58 -8.53
CA GLU A 841 2.40 -22.94 -8.79
C GLU A 841 3.59 -23.34 -7.89
N LYS A 842 3.50 -24.54 -7.30
CA LYS A 842 4.55 -25.14 -6.47
C LYS A 842 5.05 -26.45 -7.07
N ASN A 843 6.35 -26.52 -7.34
CA ASN A 843 7.02 -27.66 -7.99
C ASN A 843 7.89 -28.43 -7.00
N ILE A 844 7.56 -29.72 -6.82
CA ILE A 844 8.24 -30.64 -5.90
C ILE A 844 8.92 -31.75 -6.69
N GLY A 845 10.25 -31.81 -6.62
CA GLY A 845 11.06 -32.83 -7.30
C GLY A 845 11.34 -34.04 -6.42
N ILE A 846 10.90 -35.23 -6.82
CA ILE A 846 11.33 -36.47 -6.16
C ILE A 846 12.73 -36.82 -6.64
N SER A 847 13.69 -36.92 -5.72
CA SER A 847 15.08 -37.22 -6.05
C SER A 847 15.26 -38.58 -6.76
N GLN A 848 16.42 -38.76 -7.41
CA GLN A 848 16.78 -40.05 -8.03
C GLN A 848 16.87 -41.23 -7.04
N TYR A 849 16.96 -40.96 -5.74
CA TYR A 849 17.01 -41.99 -4.70
C TYR A 849 15.62 -42.41 -4.20
N GLY A 850 14.56 -41.73 -4.65
CA GLY A 850 13.17 -41.97 -4.25
C GLY A 850 12.74 -41.21 -3.00
N PHE A 851 11.49 -41.43 -2.60
CA PHE A 851 10.83 -40.83 -1.44
C PHE A 851 9.88 -41.82 -0.76
N ASP A 852 10.01 -41.97 0.56
CA ASP A 852 9.11 -42.81 1.36
C ASP A 852 7.92 -41.99 1.88
N LEU A 853 6.72 -42.31 1.40
CA LEU A 853 5.49 -41.73 1.90
C LEU A 853 5.05 -42.51 3.16
N ILE A 854 5.48 -42.03 4.32
CA ILE A 854 5.24 -42.66 5.62
C ILE A 854 3.89 -42.32 6.26
N ASN A 855 3.28 -41.19 5.88
CA ASN A 855 1.97 -40.72 6.34
C ASN A 855 1.14 -40.24 5.15
N PRO A 856 -0.19 -40.37 5.16
CA PRO A 856 -1.04 -39.79 4.14
C PRO A 856 -0.91 -38.26 4.03
N LEU A 857 -0.65 -37.79 2.82
CA LEU A 857 -0.49 -36.39 2.44
C LEU A 857 -1.86 -35.76 2.09
N GLN A 858 -2.17 -34.64 2.74
CA GLN A 858 -3.36 -33.84 2.45
C GLN A 858 -2.93 -32.49 1.88
N LEU A 859 -3.30 -32.25 0.62
CA LEU A 859 -3.01 -31.03 -0.13
C LEU A 859 -4.30 -30.23 -0.30
N ASP A 860 -4.33 -29.03 0.26
CA ASP A 860 -5.45 -28.10 0.18
C ASP A 860 -4.95 -26.69 -0.16
N LYS A 861 -5.78 -25.86 -0.80
CA LYS A 861 -5.36 -24.54 -1.29
C LYS A 861 -5.02 -23.60 -0.13
N THR A 862 -5.81 -23.66 0.94
CA THR A 862 -5.70 -22.76 2.09
C THR A 862 -4.43 -22.99 2.92
N LYS A 863 -4.00 -24.24 3.14
CA LYS A 863 -2.76 -24.56 3.88
C LYS A 863 -1.55 -24.63 2.97
N SER A 864 -1.73 -25.02 1.71
CA SER A 864 -0.61 -25.06 0.76
C SER A 864 -0.35 -23.71 0.12
N TYR A 865 -1.25 -22.72 0.29
CA TYR A 865 -1.15 -21.38 -0.29
C TYR A 865 -0.82 -21.42 -1.79
N THR A 866 -1.54 -22.26 -2.55
CA THR A 866 -1.36 -22.41 -4.00
C THR A 866 -2.59 -23.06 -4.63
N ASP A 867 -2.83 -22.75 -5.91
CA ASP A 867 -3.84 -23.43 -6.72
C ASP A 867 -3.31 -24.70 -7.39
N ILE A 868 -1.99 -24.80 -7.58
CA ILE A 868 -1.36 -25.83 -8.41
C ILE A 868 -0.16 -26.44 -7.68
N ILE A 869 -0.19 -27.75 -7.48
CA ILE A 869 0.96 -28.53 -7.00
C ILE A 869 1.37 -29.53 -8.05
N LYS A 870 2.66 -29.50 -8.42
CA LYS A 870 3.27 -30.52 -9.28
C LYS A 870 4.27 -31.35 -8.48
N ILE A 871 4.09 -32.66 -8.48
CA ILE A 871 5.08 -33.61 -7.96
C ILE A 871 5.69 -34.34 -9.17
N ILE A 872 6.98 -34.12 -9.39
CA ILE A 872 7.67 -34.46 -10.63
C ILE A 872 8.97 -35.19 -10.31
N LYS A 873 9.54 -35.93 -11.26
CA LYS A 873 10.90 -36.46 -11.10
C LYS A 873 11.94 -35.34 -10.97
N GLN A 874 13.09 -35.66 -10.38
CA GLN A 874 14.21 -34.73 -10.21
C GLN A 874 14.52 -33.97 -11.50
N MET A 875 14.50 -32.64 -11.41
CA MET A 875 14.91 -31.73 -12.48
C MET A 875 14.12 -31.89 -13.80
N TYR A 876 12.83 -32.27 -13.71
CA TYR A 876 11.93 -32.51 -14.84
C TYR A 876 11.93 -31.35 -15.88
N ASN A 877 11.96 -31.69 -17.18
CA ASN A 877 12.03 -30.73 -18.30
C ASN A 877 13.25 -29.78 -18.29
N THR A 878 14.36 -30.17 -17.65
CA THR A 878 15.61 -29.41 -17.68
C THR A 878 16.76 -30.24 -18.27
N PRO A 879 17.89 -29.62 -18.67
CA PRO A 879 19.08 -30.36 -19.13
C PRO A 879 19.69 -31.30 -18.08
N LEU A 880 19.30 -31.17 -16.80
CA LEU A 880 19.81 -31.97 -15.68
C LEU A 880 18.78 -33.00 -15.18
N GLU A 881 17.73 -33.23 -15.96
CA GLU A 881 16.66 -34.19 -15.66
C GLU A 881 17.20 -35.61 -15.43
N MET A 882 16.69 -36.30 -14.40
CA MET A 882 17.06 -37.69 -14.16
C MET A 882 16.55 -38.66 -15.25
N SER A 883 17.30 -39.73 -15.49
CA SER A 883 16.87 -40.83 -16.36
C SER A 883 15.80 -41.69 -15.70
N GLY A 884 14.78 -42.10 -16.46
CA GLY A 884 13.67 -42.92 -15.93
C GLY A 884 12.71 -42.13 -15.05
N ASN A 885 11.90 -42.87 -14.28
CA ASN A 885 10.93 -42.32 -13.32
C ASN A 885 11.53 -42.26 -11.91
N ALA A 886 11.11 -41.28 -11.11
CA ALA A 886 11.44 -41.23 -9.68
C ALA A 886 10.47 -42.12 -8.87
N GLU A 887 10.93 -42.71 -7.77
CA GLU A 887 10.12 -43.65 -6.97
C GLU A 887 9.47 -42.98 -5.75
N ILE A 888 8.17 -43.17 -5.58
CA ILE A 888 7.44 -42.91 -4.33
C ILE A 888 6.98 -44.24 -3.77
N LYS A 889 7.41 -44.57 -2.55
CA LYS A 889 7.07 -45.82 -1.88
C LYS A 889 6.17 -45.56 -0.67
N ILE A 890 4.97 -46.14 -0.68
CA ILE A 890 4.04 -46.07 0.44
C ILE A 890 4.47 -47.06 1.53
N LEU A 891 4.82 -46.54 2.71
CA LEU A 891 5.23 -47.34 3.87
C LEU A 891 4.15 -47.36 4.95
N LYS A 892 3.13 -48.21 4.72
CA LYS A 892 2.06 -48.44 5.69
C LYS A 892 2.54 -49.24 6.90
N ASN A 893 3.54 -50.11 6.74
CA ASN A 893 4.12 -50.99 7.77
C ASN A 893 3.05 -51.81 8.52
N ASN A 894 2.00 -52.23 7.82
CA ASN A 894 0.83 -52.90 8.38
C ASN A 894 0.11 -52.14 9.52
N ASP A 895 0.35 -50.84 9.68
CA ASP A 895 -0.31 -50.01 10.69
C ASP A 895 -1.57 -49.35 10.10
N ASN A 896 -2.74 -49.87 10.51
CA ASN A 896 -4.03 -49.31 10.08
C ASN A 896 -4.28 -47.92 10.69
N ASN A 897 -3.61 -47.54 11.79
CA ASN A 897 -3.82 -46.23 12.41
C ASN A 897 -3.40 -45.07 11.50
N LYS A 898 -2.45 -45.30 10.59
CA LYS A 898 -2.02 -44.31 9.59
C LYS A 898 -3.14 -43.87 8.65
N GLU A 899 -4.12 -44.73 8.42
CA GLU A 899 -5.23 -44.47 7.49
C GLU A 899 -6.51 -44.00 8.21
N ASN A 900 -6.53 -43.98 9.56
CA ASN A 900 -7.69 -43.57 10.33
C ASN A 900 -8.06 -42.10 10.07
N GLY A 901 -9.29 -41.86 9.61
CA GLY A 901 -9.80 -40.52 9.32
C GLY A 901 -9.20 -39.87 8.07
N LYS A 902 -8.41 -40.60 7.27
CA LYS A 902 -7.81 -40.11 6.02
C LYS A 902 -8.61 -40.62 4.82
N LEU A 903 -8.68 -39.82 3.76
CA LEU A 903 -9.46 -40.15 2.56
C LEU A 903 -8.65 -40.90 1.50
N GLY A 904 -7.36 -40.57 1.34
CA GLY A 904 -6.39 -41.26 0.51
C GLY A 904 -4.95 -40.93 0.93
N TRP A 905 -3.96 -41.68 0.43
CA TRP A 905 -2.54 -41.47 0.73
C TRP A 905 -1.99 -40.16 0.15
N ILE A 906 -2.55 -39.68 -0.95
CA ILE A 906 -2.37 -38.35 -1.51
C ILE A 906 -3.77 -37.82 -1.81
N SER A 907 -4.21 -36.82 -1.05
CA SER A 907 -5.56 -36.27 -1.19
C SER A 907 -5.50 -34.80 -1.60
N ALA A 908 -6.29 -34.39 -2.60
CA ALA A 908 -6.43 -33.00 -3.02
C ALA A 908 -7.81 -32.47 -2.61
N PHE A 909 -7.85 -31.28 -1.99
CA PHE A 909 -9.04 -30.63 -1.45
C PHE A 909 -9.22 -29.22 -2.05
N GLU A 910 -10.39 -28.60 -1.84
CA GLU A 910 -10.68 -27.20 -2.17
C GLU A 910 -10.52 -26.85 -3.67
N GLY A 911 -10.71 -27.83 -4.57
CA GLY A 911 -10.55 -27.61 -6.01
C GLY A 911 -9.09 -27.47 -6.46
N LEU A 912 -8.12 -28.02 -5.71
CA LEU A 912 -6.70 -27.99 -6.04
C LEU A 912 -6.41 -28.72 -7.37
N LYS A 913 -5.47 -28.19 -8.17
CA LYS A 913 -4.95 -28.84 -9.38
C LYS A 913 -3.67 -29.59 -9.03
N LEU A 914 -3.72 -30.93 -9.07
CA LEU A 914 -2.60 -31.81 -8.75
C LEU A 914 -2.04 -32.47 -10.01
N HIS A 915 -0.73 -32.30 -10.24
CA HIS A 915 -0.02 -32.85 -11.38
C HIS A 915 1.07 -33.83 -10.91
N LEU A 916 1.11 -35.05 -11.45
CA LEU A 916 2.09 -36.08 -11.12
C LEU A 916 2.80 -36.57 -12.38
N TYR A 917 4.11 -36.29 -12.51
CA TYR A 917 4.87 -36.57 -13.75
C TYR A 917 6.09 -37.47 -13.56
N CYS A 918 6.17 -38.53 -14.37
CA CYS A 918 7.29 -39.47 -14.43
C CYS A 918 7.64 -40.10 -13.07
N LEU A 919 6.63 -40.69 -12.42
CA LEU A 919 6.75 -41.30 -11.08
C LEU A 919 6.43 -42.80 -11.11
N ASN A 920 7.12 -43.59 -10.30
CA ASN A 920 6.77 -44.96 -9.95
C ASN A 920 6.20 -44.97 -8.54
N ILE A 921 4.90 -45.24 -8.40
CA ILE A 921 4.21 -45.36 -7.13
C ILE A 921 4.06 -46.84 -6.79
N ILE A 922 4.76 -47.25 -5.74
CA ILE A 922 4.75 -48.61 -5.20
C ILE A 922 4.37 -48.59 -3.73
N MET A 923 4.14 -49.76 -3.15
CA MET A 923 3.91 -49.89 -1.71
C MET A 923 4.75 -51.01 -1.10
N ASP A 924 4.88 -50.99 0.21
CA ASP A 924 5.39 -52.13 0.97
C ASP A 924 4.46 -53.35 0.90
N ASN A 925 4.78 -54.41 1.63
CA ASN A 925 4.01 -55.65 1.63
C ASN A 925 2.64 -55.55 2.35
N SER A 926 2.20 -54.35 2.73
CA SER A 926 0.94 -54.13 3.44
C SER A 926 -0.30 -54.26 2.54
N GLN A 927 -1.46 -53.98 3.12
CA GLN A 927 -2.75 -53.86 2.45
C GLN A 927 -3.34 -52.50 2.82
N LEU A 928 -3.67 -51.68 1.82
CA LEU A 928 -4.25 -50.33 2.00
C LEU A 928 -5.76 -50.44 2.24
N LEU A 929 -6.32 -49.59 3.10
CA LEU A 929 -7.76 -49.48 3.32
C LEU A 929 -8.38 -48.27 2.59
N ILE A 930 -7.54 -47.33 2.16
CA ILE A 930 -7.92 -46.10 1.46
C ILE A 930 -7.19 -46.01 0.11
N PRO A 931 -7.72 -45.24 -0.86
CA PRO A 931 -7.10 -44.98 -2.15
C PRO A 931 -5.69 -44.43 -2.03
N ILE A 932 -4.90 -44.58 -3.09
CA ILE A 932 -3.63 -43.86 -3.20
C ILE A 932 -3.91 -42.39 -3.48
N ILE A 933 -4.75 -42.10 -4.48
CA ILE A 933 -5.13 -40.72 -4.81
C ILE A 933 -6.63 -40.54 -4.56
N TYR A 934 -6.99 -39.51 -3.80
CA TYR A 934 -8.37 -39.13 -3.53
C TYR A 934 -8.61 -37.67 -3.91
N ILE A 935 -9.60 -37.41 -4.76
CA ILE A 935 -10.02 -36.05 -5.12
C ILE A 935 -11.27 -35.68 -4.33
N GLN A 936 -11.12 -34.69 -3.46
CA GLN A 936 -12.11 -34.16 -2.55
C GLN A 936 -12.49 -32.76 -3.04
N ASP A 937 -13.79 -32.53 -3.25
CA ASP A 937 -14.40 -31.28 -3.74
C ASP A 937 -14.36 -31.04 -5.26
N SER A 938 -15.33 -30.26 -5.72
CA SER A 938 -15.55 -29.88 -7.13
C SER A 938 -14.50 -28.91 -7.65
N ASN A 939 -14.43 -28.71 -8.98
CA ASN A 939 -13.43 -27.85 -9.66
C ASN A 939 -11.97 -28.35 -9.56
N SER A 940 -11.76 -29.60 -9.16
CA SER A 940 -10.43 -30.21 -9.01
C SER A 940 -9.89 -30.74 -10.34
N LEU A 941 -8.57 -30.72 -10.53
CA LEU A 941 -7.89 -31.36 -11.67
C LEU A 941 -6.84 -32.34 -11.16
N LEU A 942 -6.87 -33.58 -11.66
CA LEU A 942 -5.79 -34.54 -11.52
C LEU A 942 -5.17 -34.82 -12.88
N GLU A 943 -3.90 -34.46 -13.06
CA GLU A 943 -3.13 -34.76 -14.26
C GLU A 943 -2.00 -35.74 -13.95
N LEU A 944 -1.97 -36.86 -14.67
CA LEU A 944 -0.97 -37.90 -14.57
C LEU A 944 -0.27 -38.05 -15.92
N ASN A 945 1.06 -37.97 -15.94
CA ASN A 945 1.86 -38.20 -17.14
C ASN A 945 3.00 -39.17 -16.85
N SER A 946 3.01 -40.30 -17.56
CA SER A 946 4.06 -41.33 -17.43
C SER A 946 4.23 -41.85 -16.00
N VAL A 947 3.11 -41.96 -15.26
CA VAL A 947 3.09 -42.48 -13.89
C VAL A 947 2.80 -43.98 -13.88
N THR A 948 3.59 -44.76 -13.15
CA THR A 948 3.41 -46.20 -12.97
C THR A 948 2.89 -46.51 -11.56
N PHE A 949 1.75 -47.18 -11.45
CA PHE A 949 1.26 -47.80 -10.21
C PHE A 949 1.53 -49.30 -10.28
N SER A 950 2.35 -49.84 -9.38
CA SER A 950 2.73 -51.26 -9.43
C SER A 950 2.71 -51.93 -8.06
N GLY A 951 2.21 -53.17 -8.01
CA GLY A 951 2.23 -54.01 -6.82
C GLY A 951 1.28 -53.55 -5.71
N ILE A 952 0.15 -52.94 -6.08
CA ILE A 952 -0.78 -52.33 -5.12
C ILE A 952 -1.81 -53.34 -4.61
N LYS A 953 -1.96 -53.42 -3.29
CA LYS A 953 -3.01 -54.21 -2.60
C LYS A 953 -3.97 -53.27 -1.87
N LEU A 954 -5.18 -53.13 -2.40
CA LEU A 954 -6.25 -52.31 -1.81
C LEU A 954 -7.36 -53.22 -1.26
N SER A 955 -7.84 -52.99 -0.05
CA SER A 955 -8.95 -53.76 0.53
C SER A 955 -9.83 -52.89 1.41
N PRO A 956 -10.73 -52.12 0.80
CA PRO A 956 -11.58 -51.19 1.51
C PRO A 956 -12.49 -51.92 2.51
N SER A 957 -12.72 -51.30 3.67
CA SER A 957 -13.51 -51.90 4.76
C SER A 957 -14.99 -51.52 4.74
N THR A 958 -15.34 -50.34 4.22
CA THR A 958 -16.70 -49.78 4.25
C THR A 958 -17.46 -49.93 2.94
N GLU A 959 -16.86 -49.47 1.84
CA GLU A 959 -17.45 -49.40 0.50
C GLU A 959 -16.39 -49.64 -0.58
N ALA A 960 -16.80 -49.84 -1.82
CA ALA A 960 -15.87 -50.02 -2.93
C ALA A 960 -15.10 -48.73 -3.24
N LYS A 961 -13.78 -48.83 -3.45
CA LYS A 961 -12.91 -47.68 -3.70
C LYS A 961 -11.95 -47.88 -4.87
N GLY A 962 -11.61 -46.80 -5.57
CA GLY A 962 -10.53 -46.78 -6.54
C GLY A 962 -9.14 -46.73 -5.89
N ILE A 963 -8.07 -47.12 -6.60
CA ILE A 963 -6.71 -46.66 -6.24
C ILE A 963 -6.60 -45.16 -6.53
N ILE A 964 -7.19 -44.73 -7.64
CA ILE A 964 -7.54 -43.33 -7.92
C ILE A 964 -9.06 -43.22 -7.74
N HIS A 965 -9.49 -42.36 -6.82
CA HIS A 965 -10.90 -42.19 -6.47
C HIS A 965 -11.32 -40.73 -6.65
N ILE A 966 -12.29 -40.49 -7.52
CA ILE A 966 -12.88 -39.17 -7.79
C ILE A 966 -14.37 -39.25 -7.49
N ASN A 967 -14.87 -38.37 -6.63
CA ASN A 967 -16.23 -38.49 -6.07
C ASN A 967 -17.09 -37.21 -6.19
N TYR A 968 -16.53 -36.13 -6.75
CA TYR A 968 -17.17 -34.80 -6.79
C TYR A 968 -17.28 -34.28 -8.22
N ASP A 969 -18.37 -33.56 -8.48
CA ASP A 969 -18.72 -33.02 -9.79
C ASP A 969 -17.78 -31.89 -10.24
N ASN A 970 -17.86 -31.48 -11.51
CA ASN A 970 -16.97 -30.47 -12.10
C ASN A 970 -15.46 -30.74 -11.93
N SER A 971 -15.08 -32.01 -11.77
CA SER A 971 -13.69 -32.44 -11.64
C SER A 971 -13.14 -32.95 -12.98
N GLN A 972 -11.83 -32.90 -13.15
CA GLN A 972 -11.14 -33.35 -14.35
C GLN A 972 -10.05 -34.39 -14.03
N LEU A 973 -9.98 -35.45 -14.83
CA LEU A 973 -8.90 -36.43 -14.83
C LEU A 973 -8.24 -36.46 -16.21
N ILE A 974 -6.94 -36.27 -16.26
CA ILE A 974 -6.12 -36.44 -17.46
C ILE A 974 -5.04 -37.46 -17.12
N ALA A 975 -5.02 -38.62 -17.77
CA ALA A 975 -3.99 -39.64 -17.59
C ALA A 975 -3.36 -39.95 -18.95
N SER A 976 -2.04 -39.76 -19.08
CA SER A 976 -1.29 -39.96 -20.32
C SER A 976 -0.09 -40.88 -20.09
N ASN A 977 0.06 -41.93 -20.88
CA ASN A 977 1.19 -42.87 -20.84
C ASN A 977 1.41 -43.54 -19.47
N CYS A 978 0.38 -43.62 -18.63
CA CYS A 978 0.46 -44.24 -17.31
C CYS A 978 0.37 -45.77 -17.39
N ILE A 979 0.99 -46.46 -16.44
CA ILE A 979 0.97 -47.93 -16.31
C ILE A 979 0.35 -48.31 -14.97
N PHE A 980 -0.64 -49.20 -14.98
CA PHE A 980 -1.27 -49.80 -13.82
C PHE A 980 -1.02 -51.30 -13.88
N SER A 981 -0.17 -51.84 -13.01
CA SER A 981 0.30 -53.23 -13.10
C SER A 981 0.25 -53.98 -11.77
N ASN A 982 -0.13 -55.26 -11.80
CA ASN A 982 -0.10 -56.14 -10.62
C ASN A 982 -0.89 -55.55 -9.44
N ILE A 983 -2.17 -55.26 -9.70
CA ILE A 983 -3.06 -54.63 -8.73
C ILE A 983 -4.08 -55.66 -8.23
N GLN A 984 -4.26 -55.72 -6.91
CA GLN A 984 -5.20 -56.62 -6.26
C GLN A 984 -6.14 -55.84 -5.34
N ILE A 985 -7.44 -55.88 -5.63
CA ILE A 985 -8.48 -55.17 -4.89
C ILE A 985 -9.48 -56.17 -4.28
N GLN A 986 -9.60 -56.22 -2.96
CA GLN A 986 -10.43 -57.23 -2.26
C GLN A 986 -11.42 -56.60 -1.27
N SER A 987 -12.01 -57.42 -0.40
CA SER A 987 -12.99 -57.02 0.62
C SER A 987 -14.26 -56.39 0.00
N LYS A 988 -14.52 -55.09 0.22
CA LYS A 988 -15.68 -54.37 -0.32
C LYS A 988 -15.58 -54.06 -1.81
N GLY A 989 -14.44 -54.38 -2.42
CA GLY A 989 -14.24 -54.24 -3.86
C GLY A 989 -13.74 -52.87 -4.28
N GLY A 990 -13.73 -52.63 -5.59
CA GLY A 990 -13.18 -51.40 -6.15
C GLY A 990 -12.58 -51.56 -7.54
N ASN A 991 -11.80 -50.56 -7.95
CA ASN A 991 -11.29 -50.40 -9.31
C ASN A 991 -9.87 -49.78 -9.28
N ALA A 992 -9.10 -49.84 -10.36
CA ALA A 992 -7.88 -49.04 -10.43
C ALA A 992 -8.23 -47.54 -10.47
N ILE A 993 -9.19 -47.16 -11.32
CA ILE A 993 -9.76 -45.81 -11.41
C ILE A 993 -11.27 -45.91 -11.15
N ARG A 994 -11.74 -45.22 -10.12
CA ARG A 994 -13.17 -45.16 -9.77
C ARG A 994 -13.64 -43.72 -9.80
N ILE A 995 -14.58 -43.42 -10.71
CA ILE A 995 -15.18 -42.10 -10.90
C ILE A 995 -16.65 -42.15 -10.55
N LEU A 996 -17.05 -41.39 -9.53
CA LEU A 996 -18.41 -41.23 -9.05
C LEU A 996 -18.81 -39.76 -9.17
N ASN A 997 -19.91 -39.49 -9.87
CA ASN A 997 -20.43 -38.13 -9.99
C ASN A 997 -21.62 -37.92 -9.04
N ASN A 998 -21.36 -37.34 -7.87
CA ASN A 998 -22.36 -37.09 -6.83
C ASN A 998 -23.02 -35.70 -6.90
N GLY A 999 -22.70 -34.88 -7.90
CA GLY A 999 -23.23 -33.52 -8.05
C GLY A 999 -23.75 -33.23 -9.47
N PRO A 1000 -24.43 -32.10 -9.68
CA PRO A 1000 -25.13 -31.82 -10.94
C PRO A 1000 -24.24 -31.41 -12.11
N GLN A 1001 -22.92 -31.21 -11.91
CA GLN A 1001 -21.99 -30.82 -12.98
C GLN A 1001 -21.25 -32.02 -13.61
N PRO A 1002 -20.79 -31.94 -14.86
CA PRO A 1002 -20.09 -33.06 -15.51
C PRO A 1002 -18.68 -33.28 -14.93
N ILE A 1003 -18.23 -34.54 -14.89
CA ILE A 1003 -16.82 -34.89 -14.70
C ILE A 1003 -16.20 -35.19 -16.07
N ILE A 1004 -15.01 -34.66 -16.35
CA ILE A 1004 -14.29 -34.90 -17.62
C ILE A 1004 -13.10 -35.81 -17.36
N SER A 1005 -13.00 -36.91 -18.09
CA SER A 1005 -11.91 -37.90 -17.93
C SER A 1005 -11.31 -38.29 -19.28
N ASN A 1006 -10.03 -37.98 -19.47
CA ASN A 1006 -9.27 -38.29 -20.68
C ASN A 1006 -8.12 -39.23 -20.34
N ILE A 1007 -8.10 -40.43 -20.95
CA ILE A 1007 -7.12 -41.48 -20.71
C ILE A 1007 -6.45 -41.83 -22.04
N LYS A 1008 -5.15 -41.57 -22.16
CA LYS A 1008 -4.38 -41.60 -23.41
C LYS A 1008 -3.16 -42.50 -23.27
N GLY A 1009 -3.03 -43.52 -24.12
CA GLY A 1009 -1.83 -44.39 -24.14
C GLY A 1009 -1.52 -45.12 -22.82
N CYS A 1010 -2.52 -45.30 -21.95
CA CYS A 1010 -2.35 -45.95 -20.65
C CYS A 1010 -2.41 -47.49 -20.77
N GLN A 1011 -1.70 -48.19 -19.89
CA GLN A 1011 -1.71 -49.65 -19.80
C GLN A 1011 -2.28 -50.12 -18.47
N PHE A 1012 -3.21 -51.06 -18.50
CA PHE A 1012 -3.83 -51.72 -17.35
C PHE A 1012 -3.57 -53.21 -17.46
N ASN A 1013 -2.61 -53.72 -16.68
CA ASN A 1013 -2.06 -55.06 -16.82
C ASN A 1013 -2.21 -55.84 -15.50
N ASN A 1014 -2.79 -57.04 -15.55
CA ASN A 1014 -2.92 -57.93 -14.38
C ASN A 1014 -3.56 -57.22 -13.17
N ILE A 1015 -4.85 -56.86 -13.33
CA ILE A 1015 -5.63 -56.16 -12.32
C ILE A 1015 -6.79 -57.04 -11.89
N SER A 1016 -6.77 -57.54 -10.65
CA SER A 1016 -7.85 -58.34 -10.07
C SER A 1016 -8.63 -57.52 -9.04
N SER A 1017 -9.97 -57.54 -9.12
CA SER A 1017 -10.84 -56.83 -8.18
C SER A 1017 -12.12 -57.58 -7.86
N ILE A 1018 -12.84 -57.14 -6.82
CA ILE A 1018 -14.20 -57.55 -6.50
C ILE A 1018 -15.12 -56.38 -6.82
N GLY A 1019 -16.29 -56.63 -7.44
CA GLY A 1019 -17.28 -55.60 -7.71
C GLY A 1019 -17.97 -55.13 -6.44
N ASP A 1020 -18.66 -54.00 -6.51
CA ASP A 1020 -19.39 -53.47 -5.35
C ASP A 1020 -20.66 -54.26 -5.03
N SER A 1021 -21.40 -53.86 -3.99
CA SER A 1021 -22.62 -54.56 -3.55
C SER A 1021 -23.72 -54.60 -4.62
N ASN A 1022 -23.64 -53.77 -5.66
CA ASN A 1022 -24.57 -53.74 -6.79
C ASN A 1022 -24.02 -54.53 -8.00
N GLY A 1023 -22.94 -55.30 -7.83
CA GLY A 1023 -22.34 -56.09 -8.91
C GLY A 1023 -21.62 -55.24 -9.95
N ARG A 1024 -21.41 -53.95 -9.67
CA ARG A 1024 -20.70 -53.02 -10.57
C ARG A 1024 -19.20 -53.30 -10.45
N GLY A 1025 -18.61 -53.77 -11.55
CA GLY A 1025 -17.21 -54.18 -11.63
C GLY A 1025 -16.35 -53.16 -12.37
N GLY A 1026 -15.60 -53.64 -13.39
CA GLY A 1026 -14.62 -52.86 -14.15
C GLY A 1026 -13.28 -52.79 -13.43
N SER A 1027 -12.50 -53.88 -13.39
CA SER A 1027 -11.32 -53.94 -12.50
C SER A 1027 -10.32 -52.81 -12.76
N ALA A 1028 -10.20 -52.35 -14.01
CA ALA A 1028 -9.44 -51.17 -14.37
C ALA A 1028 -10.25 -49.88 -14.12
N ILE A 1029 -11.38 -49.70 -14.81
CA ILE A 1029 -12.12 -48.43 -14.79
C ILE A 1029 -13.59 -48.68 -14.45
N TYR A 1030 -14.08 -47.94 -13.44
CA TYR A 1030 -15.49 -47.73 -13.21
C TYR A 1030 -15.82 -46.25 -13.34
N MET A 1031 -16.88 -45.93 -14.11
CA MET A 1031 -17.43 -44.58 -14.16
C MET A 1031 -18.95 -44.58 -14.08
N GLU A 1032 -19.47 -43.72 -13.20
CA GLU A 1032 -20.86 -43.27 -13.23
C GLU A 1032 -20.97 -42.00 -14.09
N ASN A 1033 -21.35 -42.17 -15.36
CA ASN A 1033 -21.46 -41.10 -16.34
C ASN A 1033 -22.86 -40.46 -16.29
N LYS A 1034 -23.07 -39.60 -15.30
CA LYS A 1034 -24.29 -38.81 -15.11
C LYS A 1034 -24.04 -37.33 -15.41
N PHE A 1035 -25.11 -36.56 -15.57
CA PHE A 1035 -25.08 -35.10 -15.69
C PHE A 1035 -24.19 -34.56 -16.83
N GLY A 1036 -24.09 -35.31 -17.93
CA GLY A 1036 -23.29 -34.92 -19.10
C GLY A 1036 -21.79 -35.16 -18.95
N SER A 1037 -21.37 -36.08 -18.08
CA SER A 1037 -19.95 -36.41 -17.89
C SER A 1037 -19.32 -37.03 -19.15
N ILE A 1038 -17.99 -36.97 -19.23
CA ILE A 1038 -17.21 -37.35 -20.40
C ILE A 1038 -16.13 -38.34 -20.00
N LEU A 1039 -16.05 -39.47 -20.70
CA LEU A 1039 -14.92 -40.40 -20.65
C LEU A 1039 -14.41 -40.71 -22.04
N ILE A 1040 -13.16 -40.34 -22.30
CA ILE A 1040 -12.46 -40.59 -23.56
C ILE A 1040 -11.24 -41.45 -23.25
N ILE A 1041 -11.17 -42.62 -23.90
CA ILE A 1041 -10.06 -43.56 -23.85
C ILE A 1041 -9.48 -43.65 -25.26
N GLU A 1042 -8.25 -43.20 -25.45
CA GLU A 1042 -7.65 -43.08 -26.79
C GLU A 1042 -6.14 -43.31 -26.81
N GLU A 1043 -5.51 -43.03 -27.96
CA GLU A 1043 -4.06 -43.10 -28.17
C GLU A 1043 -3.43 -44.47 -27.80
N SER A 1044 -4.11 -45.57 -28.14
CA SER A 1044 -3.60 -46.94 -27.96
C SER A 1044 -3.53 -47.42 -26.50
N CYS A 1045 -4.51 -47.06 -25.67
CA CYS A 1045 -4.65 -47.68 -24.34
C CYS A 1045 -4.76 -49.22 -24.43
N GLN A 1046 -4.21 -49.92 -23.44
CA GLN A 1046 -4.23 -51.38 -23.34
C GLN A 1046 -4.86 -51.83 -22.02
N PHE A 1047 -5.73 -52.83 -22.09
CA PHE A 1047 -6.29 -53.55 -20.95
C PHE A 1047 -6.02 -55.04 -21.15
N TYR A 1048 -5.20 -55.61 -20.28
CA TYR A 1048 -4.73 -56.98 -20.33
C TYR A 1048 -4.89 -57.66 -18.98
N GLU A 1049 -5.50 -58.85 -18.95
CA GLU A 1049 -5.73 -59.61 -17.71
C GLU A 1049 -6.41 -58.79 -16.61
N CYS A 1050 -7.42 -58.01 -16.99
CA CYS A 1050 -8.29 -57.31 -16.04
C CYS A 1050 -9.41 -58.25 -15.60
N ILE A 1051 -9.39 -58.69 -14.34
CA ILE A 1051 -10.27 -59.72 -13.78
C ILE A 1051 -11.19 -59.11 -12.72
N ILE A 1052 -12.50 -59.26 -12.90
CA ILE A 1052 -13.49 -59.02 -11.85
C ILE A 1052 -13.94 -60.37 -11.29
N GLU A 1053 -13.56 -60.66 -10.04
CA GLU A 1053 -13.82 -61.95 -9.36
C GLU A 1053 -15.29 -62.13 -8.97
N LYS A 1054 -16.01 -61.01 -8.75
CA LYS A 1054 -17.46 -61.00 -8.50
C LYS A 1054 -18.03 -59.70 -9.04
N GLY A 1055 -18.61 -59.69 -10.23
CA GLY A 1055 -19.18 -58.47 -10.82
C GLY A 1055 -19.32 -58.55 -12.33
N ASN A 1056 -19.51 -57.39 -12.95
CA ASN A 1056 -19.63 -57.25 -14.40
C ASN A 1056 -18.54 -56.33 -14.96
N GLY A 1057 -18.14 -56.49 -16.21
CA GLY A 1057 -17.09 -55.68 -16.82
C GLY A 1057 -15.72 -56.12 -16.31
N GLY A 1058 -15.00 -56.98 -17.03
CA GLY A 1058 -13.66 -57.39 -16.59
C GLY A 1058 -12.69 -56.21 -16.51
N ALA A 1059 -12.59 -55.42 -17.58
CA ALA A 1059 -11.76 -54.21 -17.62
C ALA A 1059 -12.54 -52.93 -17.28
N VAL A 1060 -13.64 -52.68 -17.98
CA VAL A 1060 -14.38 -51.41 -17.87
C VAL A 1060 -15.84 -51.66 -17.53
N TYR A 1061 -16.33 -50.93 -16.53
CA TYR A 1061 -17.74 -50.81 -16.23
C TYR A 1061 -18.15 -49.34 -16.35
N ILE A 1062 -19.17 -49.04 -17.14
CA ILE A 1062 -19.70 -47.68 -17.26
C ILE A 1062 -21.22 -47.69 -17.14
N ASP A 1063 -21.75 -46.78 -16.32
CA ASP A 1063 -23.19 -46.54 -16.17
C ASP A 1063 -23.55 -45.16 -16.68
N ILE A 1064 -24.39 -45.06 -17.72
CA ILE A 1064 -24.64 -43.84 -18.49
C ILE A 1064 -26.05 -43.31 -18.24
N ASP A 1065 -26.18 -42.01 -17.99
CA ASP A 1065 -27.46 -41.30 -18.14
C ASP A 1065 -27.60 -40.82 -19.59
N PHE A 1066 -28.30 -41.62 -20.41
CA PHE A 1066 -28.49 -41.35 -21.83
C PHE A 1066 -29.33 -40.10 -22.10
N SER A 1067 -30.09 -39.61 -21.12
CA SER A 1067 -30.88 -38.39 -21.24
C SER A 1067 -30.04 -37.11 -21.16
N SER A 1068 -28.81 -37.22 -20.63
CA SER A 1068 -27.88 -36.11 -20.46
C SER A 1068 -26.96 -35.93 -21.68
N GLN A 1069 -26.21 -34.82 -21.72
CA GLN A 1069 -25.24 -34.53 -22.78
C GLN A 1069 -23.91 -35.30 -22.58
N PHE A 1070 -23.99 -36.60 -22.29
CA PHE A 1070 -22.83 -37.43 -21.96
C PHE A 1070 -21.90 -37.64 -23.16
N GLU A 1071 -20.67 -38.08 -22.91
CA GLU A 1071 -19.79 -38.63 -23.96
C GLU A 1071 -19.00 -39.83 -23.44
N PHE A 1072 -19.01 -40.93 -24.18
CA PHE A 1072 -18.16 -42.10 -23.92
C PHE A 1072 -17.51 -42.56 -25.23
N LYS A 1073 -16.19 -42.42 -25.30
CA LYS A 1073 -15.39 -42.81 -26.46
C LYS A 1073 -14.29 -43.77 -26.07
N ILE A 1074 -14.14 -44.85 -26.82
CA ILE A 1074 -12.95 -45.70 -26.80
C ILE A 1074 -12.45 -45.90 -28.23
N ASN A 1075 -11.31 -45.29 -28.53
CA ASN A 1075 -10.73 -45.26 -29.86
C ASN A 1075 -9.33 -45.89 -29.85
N ASN A 1076 -9.05 -46.71 -30.88
CA ASN A 1076 -7.75 -47.34 -31.10
C ASN A 1076 -7.15 -48.09 -29.90
N SER A 1077 -7.95 -48.52 -28.93
CA SER A 1077 -7.51 -49.21 -27.71
C SER A 1077 -7.63 -50.74 -27.82
N ILE A 1078 -6.87 -51.50 -27.03
CA ILE A 1078 -6.88 -52.97 -27.05
C ILE A 1078 -7.36 -53.51 -25.68
N ILE A 1079 -8.36 -54.39 -25.69
CA ILE A 1079 -8.89 -55.07 -24.49
C ILE A 1079 -8.88 -56.58 -24.73
N TYR A 1080 -8.02 -57.31 -24.02
CA TYR A 1080 -7.89 -58.75 -24.22
C TYR A 1080 -7.59 -59.53 -22.95
N GLU A 1081 -8.02 -60.79 -22.92
CA GLU A 1081 -7.85 -61.71 -21.78
C GLU A 1081 -8.42 -61.19 -20.46
N CYS A 1082 -9.42 -60.30 -20.53
CA CYS A 1082 -10.16 -59.80 -19.39
C CYS A 1082 -11.30 -60.76 -19.03
N ILE A 1083 -11.63 -60.86 -17.73
CA ILE A 1083 -12.55 -61.89 -17.22
C ILE A 1083 -13.60 -61.29 -16.29
N ALA A 1084 -14.87 -61.64 -16.51
CA ALA A 1084 -15.97 -61.36 -15.58
C ALA A 1084 -16.59 -62.63 -14.99
N LYS A 1085 -16.42 -62.81 -13.67
CA LYS A 1085 -16.89 -64.00 -12.96
C LYS A 1085 -18.23 -63.78 -12.23
N GLU A 1086 -19.05 -64.83 -12.22
CA GLU A 1086 -20.33 -64.85 -11.51
C GLU A 1086 -20.16 -65.12 -10.02
N THR A 1087 -21.15 -64.70 -9.22
CA THR A 1087 -21.23 -65.08 -7.81
C THR A 1087 -22.35 -66.09 -7.56
N THR A 1088 -22.11 -67.04 -6.64
CA THR A 1088 -23.01 -68.17 -6.34
C THR A 1088 -24.21 -67.83 -5.43
N SER A 1089 -24.37 -66.58 -4.98
CA SER A 1089 -25.48 -66.14 -4.11
C SER A 1089 -26.62 -65.46 -4.88
N LYS A 1090 -27.87 -65.91 -4.64
CA LYS A 1090 -29.17 -65.46 -5.21
C LYS A 1090 -29.09 -64.22 -6.14
N ASN A 1091 -29.10 -64.46 -7.46
CA ASN A 1091 -29.47 -63.69 -8.67
C ASN A 1091 -29.67 -62.14 -8.69
N LEU A 1092 -29.52 -61.39 -7.61
CA LEU A 1092 -29.70 -59.94 -7.53
C LEU A 1092 -28.61 -59.33 -6.63
N PRO A 1093 -27.72 -58.47 -7.17
CA PRO A 1093 -27.61 -58.06 -8.58
C PRO A 1093 -27.01 -59.17 -9.49
N PRO A 1094 -27.34 -59.21 -10.80
CA PRO A 1094 -26.71 -60.14 -11.74
C PRO A 1094 -25.22 -59.84 -11.91
N THR A 1095 -24.38 -60.88 -11.97
CA THR A 1095 -22.91 -60.80 -12.14
C THR A 1095 -22.44 -61.78 -13.22
N GLY A 1096 -21.20 -61.64 -13.69
CA GLY A 1096 -20.60 -62.52 -14.71
C GLY A 1096 -20.88 -62.10 -16.15
N TYR A 1097 -21.21 -60.82 -16.41
CA TYR A 1097 -21.48 -60.29 -17.75
C TYR A 1097 -20.40 -59.32 -18.21
N GLY A 1098 -20.08 -59.30 -19.51
CA GLY A 1098 -19.17 -58.31 -20.10
C GLY A 1098 -17.70 -58.56 -19.74
N GLY A 1099 -17.06 -59.58 -20.31
CA GLY A 1099 -15.70 -59.98 -19.92
C GLY A 1099 -14.64 -58.90 -20.18
N GLY A 1100 -14.82 -58.05 -21.19
CA GLY A 1100 -14.02 -56.84 -21.39
C GLY A 1100 -14.72 -55.60 -20.84
N ILE A 1101 -15.88 -55.27 -21.42
CA ILE A 1101 -16.67 -54.07 -21.09
C ILE A 1101 -18.09 -54.46 -20.70
N PHE A 1102 -18.60 -53.84 -19.64
CA PHE A 1102 -20.02 -53.79 -19.32
C PHE A 1102 -20.51 -52.34 -19.37
N LEU A 1103 -21.50 -52.08 -20.22
CA LEU A 1103 -22.11 -50.77 -20.43
C LEU A 1103 -23.58 -50.85 -20.02
N SER A 1104 -23.99 -50.09 -19.01
CA SER A 1104 -25.38 -49.90 -18.63
C SER A 1104 -25.80 -48.44 -18.72
N GLY A 1105 -27.10 -48.19 -18.64
CA GLY A 1105 -27.59 -46.83 -18.47
C GLY A 1105 -29.10 -46.73 -18.44
N ASN A 1106 -29.58 -45.55 -18.04
CA ASN A 1106 -30.99 -45.19 -18.01
C ASN A 1106 -31.29 -44.08 -19.04
N GLY A 1107 -32.54 -43.98 -19.47
CA GLY A 1107 -32.97 -43.00 -20.49
C GLY A 1107 -32.90 -43.54 -21.92
N GLU A 1108 -33.37 -42.73 -22.87
CA GLU A 1108 -33.38 -43.05 -24.30
C GLU A 1108 -32.15 -42.43 -24.98
N TYR A 1109 -31.32 -43.26 -25.62
CA TYR A 1109 -30.18 -42.79 -26.38
C TYR A 1109 -30.60 -42.38 -27.80
N ASP A 1110 -30.22 -41.17 -28.21
CA ASP A 1110 -30.33 -40.72 -29.60
C ASP A 1110 -29.01 -41.02 -30.36
N PRO A 1111 -28.99 -42.00 -31.30
CA PRO A 1111 -27.78 -42.37 -32.03
C PRO A 1111 -27.26 -41.28 -32.96
N SER A 1112 -28.07 -40.28 -33.33
CA SER A 1112 -27.64 -39.16 -34.18
C SER A 1112 -26.58 -38.29 -33.50
N THR A 1113 -26.54 -38.30 -32.16
CA THR A 1113 -25.62 -37.51 -31.35
C THR A 1113 -24.16 -37.99 -31.41
N LYS A 1114 -23.92 -39.26 -31.79
CA LYS A 1114 -22.58 -39.89 -31.84
C LYS A 1114 -21.76 -39.77 -30.55
N ARG A 1115 -22.45 -39.69 -29.40
CA ARG A 1115 -21.85 -39.55 -28.06
C ARG A 1115 -21.28 -40.85 -27.51
N LEU A 1116 -21.74 -41.99 -28.02
CA LEU A 1116 -21.17 -43.30 -27.78
C LEU A 1116 -20.35 -43.72 -29.02
N ASP A 1117 -19.03 -43.76 -28.91
CA ASP A 1117 -18.12 -44.16 -29.99
C ASP A 1117 -17.14 -45.24 -29.53
N LEU A 1118 -17.32 -46.47 -30.01
CA LEU A 1118 -16.45 -47.61 -29.72
C LEU A 1118 -15.57 -47.99 -30.93
N LYS A 1119 -15.46 -47.10 -31.93
CA LYS A 1119 -14.79 -47.40 -33.20
C LYS A 1119 -13.28 -47.52 -33.03
N GLY A 1120 -12.69 -48.52 -33.70
CA GLY A 1120 -11.23 -48.73 -33.70
C GLY A 1120 -10.71 -49.50 -32.49
N MET A 1121 -11.56 -49.79 -31.50
CA MET A 1121 -11.23 -50.69 -30.40
C MET A 1121 -11.01 -52.13 -30.91
N LYS A 1122 -9.94 -52.77 -30.44
CA LYS A 1122 -9.68 -54.21 -30.62
C LYS A 1122 -10.04 -54.93 -29.33
N ILE A 1123 -11.03 -55.82 -29.38
CA ILE A 1123 -11.51 -56.56 -28.21
C ILE A 1123 -11.60 -58.06 -28.52
N TYR A 1124 -10.80 -58.90 -27.86
CA TYR A 1124 -10.70 -60.33 -28.17
C TYR A 1124 -10.21 -61.17 -26.97
N ASN A 1125 -10.41 -62.49 -27.00
CA ASN A 1125 -9.99 -63.43 -25.95
C ASN A 1125 -10.48 -63.10 -24.52
N ASN A 1126 -11.51 -62.27 -24.38
CA ASN A 1126 -12.14 -62.00 -23.09
C ASN A 1126 -13.14 -63.11 -22.73
N SER A 1127 -13.40 -63.31 -21.44
CA SER A 1127 -14.32 -64.34 -20.93
C SER A 1127 -15.32 -63.78 -19.93
N ALA A 1128 -16.56 -64.29 -19.97
CA ALA A 1128 -17.60 -63.95 -19.01
C ALA A 1128 -18.37 -65.22 -18.63
N ASP A 1129 -18.60 -65.44 -17.34
CA ASP A 1129 -19.27 -66.67 -16.85
C ASP A 1129 -20.73 -66.80 -17.35
N LYS A 1130 -21.42 -65.68 -17.59
CA LYS A 1130 -22.80 -65.64 -18.09
C LYS A 1130 -22.89 -65.30 -19.58
N SER A 1131 -22.66 -64.04 -19.96
CA SER A 1131 -22.87 -63.57 -21.34
C SER A 1131 -22.10 -62.29 -21.67
N GLY A 1132 -21.93 -62.01 -22.96
CA GLY A 1132 -21.11 -60.91 -23.46
C GLY A 1132 -19.64 -61.12 -23.14
N GLN A 1133 -18.99 -62.10 -23.78
CA GLN A 1133 -17.59 -62.46 -23.51
C GLN A 1133 -16.67 -61.24 -23.61
N SER A 1134 -16.93 -60.35 -24.57
CA SER A 1134 -16.16 -59.12 -24.76
C SER A 1134 -16.93 -57.87 -24.33
N LEU A 1135 -18.14 -57.65 -24.85
CA LEU A 1135 -18.96 -56.48 -24.56
C LEU A 1135 -20.37 -56.94 -24.18
N TYR A 1136 -20.92 -56.38 -23.10
CA TYR A 1136 -22.32 -56.53 -22.72
C TYR A 1136 -22.96 -55.16 -22.53
N VAL A 1137 -24.11 -54.93 -23.17
CA VAL A 1137 -24.79 -53.63 -23.22
C VAL A 1137 -26.21 -53.75 -22.68
N VAL A 1138 -26.57 -52.88 -21.74
CA VAL A 1138 -27.93 -52.74 -21.19
C VAL A 1138 -28.41 -51.32 -21.45
N MET A 1139 -29.35 -51.16 -22.39
CA MET A 1139 -29.94 -49.86 -22.72
C MET A 1139 -31.35 -50.01 -23.32
N ILE A 1140 -32.16 -48.95 -23.21
CA ILE A 1140 -33.44 -48.84 -23.92
C ILE A 1140 -33.15 -48.61 -25.42
N ASN A 1141 -33.96 -49.19 -26.30
CA ASN A 1141 -33.83 -49.10 -27.77
C ASN A 1141 -32.48 -49.61 -28.34
N LEU A 1142 -31.87 -50.63 -27.72
CA LEU A 1142 -30.62 -51.25 -28.19
C LEU A 1142 -30.64 -51.61 -29.70
N ALA A 1143 -31.77 -52.11 -30.21
CA ALA A 1143 -31.91 -52.45 -31.63
C ALA A 1143 -31.74 -51.23 -32.55
N GLU A 1144 -32.24 -50.06 -32.16
CA GLU A 1144 -32.11 -48.81 -32.94
C GLU A 1144 -30.66 -48.28 -32.89
N CYS A 1145 -30.00 -48.39 -31.74
CA CYS A 1145 -28.58 -48.06 -31.57
C CYS A 1145 -27.69 -48.92 -32.48
N ILE A 1146 -27.96 -50.22 -32.59
CA ILE A 1146 -27.22 -51.12 -33.49
C ILE A 1146 -27.52 -50.82 -34.97
N ASN A 1147 -28.79 -50.58 -35.32
CA ASN A 1147 -29.22 -50.39 -36.72
C ASN A 1147 -28.82 -49.03 -37.32
N SER A 1148 -28.68 -47.99 -36.49
CA SER A 1148 -28.22 -46.65 -36.91
C SER A 1148 -26.71 -46.55 -37.15
N ASN A 1149 -25.95 -47.60 -36.82
CA ASN A 1149 -24.52 -47.72 -37.11
C ASN A 1149 -24.26 -48.86 -38.12
N PRO A 1150 -24.49 -48.66 -39.43
CA PRO A 1150 -24.35 -49.69 -40.43
C PRO A 1150 -22.86 -49.92 -40.77
N ARG A 1151 -22.08 -50.49 -39.84
CA ARG A 1151 -20.80 -51.18 -40.12
C ARG A 1151 -20.31 -52.00 -38.91
N LYS A 1152 -20.59 -53.30 -38.98
CA LYS A 1152 -19.88 -54.45 -38.39
C LYS A 1152 -19.59 -54.41 -36.88
N ILE A 1153 -20.51 -54.96 -36.09
CA ILE A 1153 -20.16 -55.78 -34.92
C ILE A 1153 -20.45 -57.23 -35.33
N TYR A 1154 -19.40 -57.96 -35.67
CA TYR A 1154 -19.32 -59.42 -35.71
C TYR A 1154 -18.11 -59.82 -34.90
#